data_AF-A0A7Y0BIL0-F1
#
_entry.id   AF-A0A7Y0BIL0-F1
#
_cell.length_a   1.000
_cell.length_b   1.000
_cell.length_c   1.000
_cell.angle_alpha   90.00
_cell.angle_beta   90.00
_cell.angle_gamma   90.00
#
_symmetry.space_group_name_H-M   'P 1'
#
loop_
_entity.id
_entity.type
_entity.pdbx_description
1 polymer ?
#
loop_
_entity_poly.entity_id
_entity_poly.type
_entity_poly.pdbx_seq_one_letter_code
_entity_poly.pdbx_strand_id
1 'polypeptide(L)'
;DQSGNANGNPAVAGGSCPNTALVSNFSIVAGGGGAGGAGAPGDPSNTANGGQPGSNGSVVITPLSPALGLVKSAPVPALQVGQNSSYVLTLTNSATTPAFTATIRDQLPANLSYVSGVGSNWSCSNTGGLVSCNFTGGTIAASGGTTTVTITVTPTSTASATNFAAVDPTGGPTPPTPTTCTAQNAPSAGCAAPVTSNVGRAVGGTVYNDSNHNGNLDAGESGPGVATLFVKLAPSSGGGCSGPAIAAAAVDSATGAYSLPNVAVGSYCLILDNNATLADVTAGLPAGRIGTQNPSGVIQITVAGVPVPPQNFGLYNGSILAGTVFADTGVGSGTPNNGIKDGGEVGLAGVTVNAQQGGSVLASTSTAGDGSYILWLTASVAGAVSITPTAPSVFLATGGSAGTTAGSYARPSVSYTPVAGQIYTGVNFGLVPPNTLAPNGAQTASPGTSVVYAHNFQAGSGGQVSFSLGNAASPASPAWSQVLYLDSNCNGVIDVSEVAISAPLSVSAGQSLCLIVKQFVPAGAPVGGQNIVTLSAAFSYTNAPAPALASNQTATDITSVSQPGGLTLGKLVSNVTQGGAAALSVNAKAADTLQYTLTAVNNGSQSISAVVISDATPAYTTYLSAACSGPLPAGMTACSVSTQPAASAQGGLQWSFTGSLTPGAQLKVTYLVKVDQ
;
A
#
# COMPACT_ATOMS: atom_id res chain seq x y z
N ASP A 1 79.67 44.62 -39.22
CA ASP A 1 80.11 45.97 -38.84
C ASP A 1 81.11 46.44 -39.89
N GLN A 2 80.87 47.60 -40.49
CA GLN A 2 81.75 48.18 -41.50
C GLN A 2 82.77 49.07 -40.79
N SER A 3 84.01 48.60 -40.69
CA SER A 3 85.17 49.49 -40.52
C SER A 3 86.20 49.12 -41.56
N GLY A 4 86.38 50.02 -42.53
CA GLY A 4 87.46 49.93 -43.49
C GLY A 4 88.79 50.09 -42.78
N ASN A 5 89.79 49.32 -43.22
CA ASN A 5 91.18 49.68 -42.98
C ASN A 5 91.95 49.65 -44.29
N ALA A 6 92.71 50.71 -44.50
CA ALA A 6 93.65 50.89 -45.59
C ALA A 6 94.83 49.94 -45.36
N ASN A 7 94.87 48.83 -46.12
CA ASN A 7 96.09 48.10 -46.52
C ASN A 7 95.70 46.84 -47.31
N GLY A 8 95.33 47.05 -48.59
CA GLY A 8 95.68 46.19 -49.74
C GLY A 8 95.58 44.66 -49.71
N ASN A 9 94.96 43.99 -48.74
CA ASN A 9 94.80 42.53 -48.76
C ASN A 9 93.36 42.15 -48.36
N PRO A 10 92.59 41.44 -49.20
CA PRO A 10 91.18 41.15 -48.93
C PRO A 10 91.03 40.22 -47.72
N ALA A 11 90.16 40.60 -46.79
CA ALA A 11 89.73 39.74 -45.71
C ALA A 11 89.04 38.50 -46.30
N VAL A 12 89.52 37.31 -45.95
CA VAL A 12 88.84 36.05 -46.26
C VAL A 12 87.50 36.07 -45.54
N ALA A 13 86.42 36.00 -46.31
CA ALA A 13 85.06 35.94 -45.79
C ALA A 13 84.93 34.79 -44.78
N GLY A 14 84.68 35.12 -43.51
CA GLY A 14 84.19 34.15 -42.54
C GLY A 14 82.84 33.65 -43.01
N GLY A 15 82.73 32.35 -43.27
CA GLY A 15 81.51 31.72 -43.78
C GLY A 15 80.32 32.00 -42.89
N SER A 16 79.26 32.55 -43.47
CA SER A 16 77.93 32.56 -42.86
C SER A 16 77.45 31.12 -42.73
N CYS A 17 77.22 30.63 -41.50
CA CYS A 17 76.46 29.40 -41.31
C CYS A 17 75.02 29.63 -41.82
N PRO A 18 74.57 28.88 -42.85
CA PRO A 18 73.17 28.87 -43.20
C PRO A 18 72.50 27.89 -42.24
N ASN A 19 71.73 28.37 -41.27
CA ASN A 19 70.67 27.52 -40.76
C ASN A 19 69.43 28.32 -40.33
N THR A 20 68.43 28.19 -41.19
CA THR A 20 67.01 28.39 -40.94
C THR A 20 66.53 27.45 -39.83
N ALA A 21 66.59 27.92 -38.58
CA ALA A 21 65.67 27.51 -37.53
C ALA A 21 65.56 28.67 -36.53
N LEU A 22 64.36 29.23 -36.37
CA LEU A 22 64.04 30.10 -35.24
C LEU A 22 64.17 29.27 -33.97
N VAL A 23 65.35 29.25 -33.34
CA VAL A 23 65.55 28.68 -32.01
C VAL A 23 65.08 29.73 -31.01
N SER A 24 63.85 29.58 -30.49
CA SER A 24 63.24 30.59 -29.62
C SER A 24 63.77 30.54 -28.18
N ASN A 25 64.40 29.44 -27.76
CA ASN A 25 64.74 29.17 -26.35
C ASN A 25 66.21 28.78 -26.18
N PHE A 26 67.08 29.77 -25.98
CA PHE A 26 68.48 29.56 -25.63
C PHE A 26 68.92 30.58 -24.58
N SER A 27 69.92 30.22 -23.76
CA SER A 27 70.66 31.19 -22.96
C SER A 27 71.95 31.55 -23.68
N ILE A 28 72.29 32.85 -23.69
CA ILE A 28 73.60 33.34 -24.17
C ILE A 28 74.45 33.62 -22.94
N VAL A 29 75.58 32.93 -22.84
CA VAL A 29 76.66 33.33 -21.92
C VAL A 29 77.83 33.77 -22.78
N ALA A 30 78.19 35.06 -22.72
CA ALA A 30 79.37 35.56 -23.39
C ALA A 30 80.62 35.03 -22.68
N GLY A 31 81.42 34.20 -23.36
CA GLY A 31 82.75 33.85 -22.89
C GLY A 31 83.68 35.05 -23.08
N GLY A 32 84.25 35.59 -21.99
CA GLY A 32 85.12 36.76 -22.04
C GLY A 32 86.36 36.52 -22.91
N GLY A 33 86.38 37.08 -24.12
CA GLY A 33 87.58 37.20 -24.96
C GLY A 33 88.22 38.57 -24.75
N GLY A 34 89.45 38.61 -24.23
CA GLY A 34 90.19 39.85 -23.99
C GLY A 34 90.54 40.60 -25.27
N ALA A 35 90.39 41.93 -25.25
CA ALA A 35 90.80 42.81 -26.34
C ALA A 35 92.33 42.80 -26.51
N GLY A 36 92.82 42.39 -27.68
CA GLY A 36 94.23 42.53 -28.05
C GLY A 36 94.59 44.01 -28.23
N GLY A 37 95.51 44.52 -27.40
CA GLY A 37 95.97 45.91 -27.45
C GLY A 37 96.85 46.21 -28.66
N ALA A 38 96.66 47.39 -29.26
CA ALA A 38 97.50 47.90 -30.33
C ALA A 38 98.89 48.29 -29.80
N GLY A 39 99.95 47.78 -30.43
CA GLY A 39 101.33 48.24 -30.20
C GLY A 39 101.52 49.68 -30.69
N ALA A 40 102.09 50.53 -29.84
CA ALA A 40 102.47 51.90 -30.17
C ALA A 40 103.77 51.95 -31.01
N PRO A 41 103.97 52.96 -31.88
CA PRO A 41 105.08 53.02 -32.81
C PRO A 41 106.34 53.69 -32.21
N GLY A 42 107.54 53.18 -32.56
CA GLY A 42 108.77 53.99 -32.58
C GLY A 42 110.05 53.37 -32.01
N ASP A 43 110.65 52.40 -32.71
CA ASP A 43 112.11 52.19 -32.71
C ASP A 43 112.54 51.61 -34.08
N PRO A 44 113.36 52.31 -34.88
CA PRO A 44 113.72 51.87 -36.23
C PRO A 44 114.79 50.76 -36.30
N SER A 45 115.20 50.12 -35.19
CA SER A 45 116.22 49.04 -35.25
C SER A 45 115.75 47.61 -34.95
N ASN A 46 114.47 47.27 -35.04
CA ASN A 46 114.03 45.89 -34.77
C ASN A 46 113.02 45.34 -35.78
N THR A 47 113.52 44.66 -36.82
CA THR A 47 112.71 43.88 -37.78
C THR A 47 112.49 42.45 -37.28
N ALA A 48 111.66 42.25 -36.24
CA ALA A 48 110.97 40.99 -35.97
C ALA A 48 110.03 41.09 -34.75
N ASN A 49 108.78 41.53 -34.95
CA ASN A 49 107.68 41.01 -34.13
C ASN A 49 106.34 41.17 -34.86
N GLY A 50 105.86 40.09 -35.48
CA GLY A 50 104.48 40.02 -35.96
C GLY A 50 103.55 39.89 -34.76
N GLY A 51 102.62 40.83 -34.59
CA GLY A 51 101.55 40.73 -33.59
C GLY A 51 100.69 39.49 -33.84
N GLN A 52 100.43 38.72 -32.78
CA GLN A 52 99.55 37.55 -32.85
C GLN A 52 98.08 37.99 -33.06
N PRO A 53 97.28 37.30 -33.88
CA PRO A 53 95.83 37.52 -33.94
C PRO A 53 95.20 37.24 -32.56
N GLY A 54 94.26 38.08 -32.13
CA GLY A 54 93.45 37.81 -30.94
C GLY A 54 92.61 36.53 -31.09
N SER A 55 92.42 35.81 -29.99
CA SER A 55 91.68 34.54 -29.98
C SER A 55 90.24 34.68 -30.44
N ASN A 56 89.75 33.72 -31.23
CA ASN A 56 88.34 33.61 -31.60
C ASN A 56 87.47 33.51 -30.34
N GLY A 57 86.57 34.46 -30.13
CA GLY A 57 85.53 34.36 -29.09
C GLY A 57 84.54 33.25 -29.43
N SER A 58 84.25 32.39 -28.47
CA SER A 58 83.25 31.32 -28.62
C SER A 58 81.95 31.73 -27.91
N VAL A 59 80.83 31.65 -28.62
CA VAL A 59 79.49 31.76 -28.04
C VAL A 59 78.95 30.35 -27.89
N VAL A 60 78.71 29.92 -26.65
CA VAL A 60 78.03 28.66 -26.36
C VAL A 60 76.54 28.93 -26.29
N ILE A 61 75.79 28.38 -27.24
CA ILE A 61 74.33 28.37 -27.23
C ILE A 61 73.92 27.02 -26.64
N THR A 62 73.43 27.01 -25.41
CA THR A 62 72.88 25.79 -24.80
C THR A 62 71.36 25.78 -25.03
N PRO A 63 70.83 24.78 -25.77
CA PRO A 63 69.38 24.64 -25.89
C PRO A 63 68.78 24.39 -24.52
N LEU A 64 67.73 25.14 -24.18
CA LEU A 64 66.95 24.88 -22.98
C LEU A 64 66.09 23.65 -23.23
N SER A 65 66.27 22.61 -22.41
CA SER A 65 65.49 21.38 -22.45
C SER A 65 64.69 21.25 -21.16
N PRO A 66 63.61 22.03 -20.98
CA PRO A 66 62.75 21.85 -19.82
C PRO A 66 62.02 20.51 -19.89
N ALA A 67 61.52 20.05 -18.74
CA ALA A 67 60.75 18.81 -18.64
C ALA A 67 59.45 19.12 -17.91
N LEU A 68 58.41 19.40 -18.69
CA LEU A 68 57.13 19.86 -18.19
C LEU A 68 56.14 18.70 -17.97
N GLY A 69 55.62 18.60 -16.75
CA GLY A 69 54.55 17.69 -16.36
C GLY A 69 53.28 18.46 -15.96
N LEU A 70 52.11 17.88 -16.24
CA LEU A 70 50.82 18.52 -16.00
C LEU A 70 49.96 17.68 -15.04
N VAL A 71 49.33 18.34 -14.07
CA VAL A 71 48.34 17.76 -13.17
C VAL A 71 47.03 18.52 -13.30
N LYS A 72 45.90 17.80 -13.24
CA LYS A 72 44.55 18.36 -13.34
C LYS A 72 43.76 18.02 -12.06
N SER A 73 43.12 19.02 -11.46
CA SER A 73 42.28 18.81 -10.28
C SER A 73 40.87 18.35 -10.61
N ALA A 74 40.18 17.79 -9.61
CA ALA A 74 38.73 17.68 -9.65
C ALA A 74 38.08 19.09 -9.71
N PRO A 75 36.92 19.23 -10.39
CA PRO A 75 36.16 20.46 -10.42
C PRO A 75 35.55 20.79 -9.04
N VAL A 76 35.61 22.06 -8.63
CA VAL A 76 35.01 22.59 -7.39
C VAL A 76 34.26 23.90 -7.69
N PRO A 77 32.97 24.02 -7.30
CA PRO A 77 32.10 22.96 -6.77
C PRO A 77 31.90 21.81 -7.78
N ALA A 78 31.34 20.67 -7.35
CA ALA A 78 31.08 19.55 -8.28
C ALA A 78 30.18 19.98 -9.45
N LEU A 79 30.29 19.30 -10.59
CA LEU A 79 29.58 19.68 -11.81
C LEU A 79 28.06 19.60 -11.61
N GLN A 80 27.37 20.71 -11.88
CA GLN A 80 25.92 20.83 -11.86
C GLN A 80 25.47 21.58 -13.12
N VAL A 81 24.41 21.11 -13.79
CA VAL A 81 23.91 21.74 -15.02
C VAL A 81 23.56 23.20 -14.77
N GLY A 82 24.12 24.10 -15.59
CA GLY A 82 23.87 25.53 -15.51
C GLY A 82 24.63 26.28 -14.41
N GLN A 83 25.41 25.60 -13.56
CA GLN A 83 26.25 26.23 -12.53
C GLN A 83 27.72 26.23 -12.94
N ASN A 84 28.43 27.32 -12.65
CA ASN A 84 29.85 27.41 -12.94
C ASN A 84 30.66 26.56 -11.96
N SER A 85 31.61 25.82 -12.49
CA SER A 85 32.58 25.04 -11.75
C SER A 85 33.98 25.28 -12.29
N SER A 86 35.00 25.21 -11.44
CA SER A 86 36.38 25.45 -11.85
C SER A 86 37.29 24.27 -11.50
N TYR A 87 38.26 24.00 -12.36
CA TYR A 87 39.36 23.07 -12.09
C TYR A 87 40.70 23.75 -12.37
N VAL A 88 41.75 23.27 -11.71
CA VAL A 88 43.11 23.83 -11.79
C VAL A 88 44.00 22.88 -12.60
N LEU A 89 44.72 23.47 -13.55
CA LEU A 89 45.83 22.84 -14.26
C LEU A 89 47.13 23.32 -13.63
N THR A 90 47.87 22.41 -13.01
CA THR A 90 49.16 22.68 -12.37
C THR A 90 50.27 22.14 -13.27
N LEU A 91 51.11 23.04 -13.75
CA LEU A 91 52.27 22.74 -14.56
C LEU A 91 53.52 22.73 -13.66
N THR A 92 54.34 21.70 -13.78
CA THR A 92 55.60 21.55 -13.02
C THR A 92 56.77 21.36 -13.97
N ASN A 93 57.86 22.09 -13.76
CA ASN A 93 59.12 21.89 -14.47
C ASN A 93 60.08 21.04 -13.63
N SER A 94 60.30 19.80 -14.03
CA SER A 94 61.18 18.86 -13.34
C SER A 94 62.63 18.88 -13.85
N ALA A 95 62.93 19.65 -14.90
CA ALA A 95 64.29 19.77 -15.42
C ALA A 95 65.14 20.71 -14.56
N THR A 96 66.46 20.59 -14.68
CA THR A 96 67.43 21.51 -14.08
C THR A 96 67.57 22.83 -14.85
N THR A 97 66.87 22.99 -15.97
CA THR A 97 66.80 24.24 -16.75
C THR A 97 65.42 24.89 -16.62
N PRO A 98 65.34 26.23 -16.53
CA PRO A 98 64.06 26.94 -16.46
C PRO A 98 63.31 26.89 -17.80
N ALA A 99 61.99 27.02 -17.74
CA ALA A 99 61.14 27.20 -18.92
C ALA A 99 60.60 28.64 -18.98
N PHE A 100 60.65 29.26 -20.15
CA PHE A 100 60.15 30.63 -20.39
C PHE A 100 58.87 30.65 -21.23
N THR A 101 58.57 29.52 -21.87
CA THR A 101 57.38 29.30 -22.68
C THR A 101 56.76 27.96 -22.27
N ALA A 102 55.43 27.87 -22.35
CA ALA A 102 54.70 26.62 -22.21
C ALA A 102 53.36 26.74 -22.92
N THR A 103 52.92 25.64 -23.51
CA THR A 103 51.63 25.56 -24.20
C THR A 103 50.82 24.43 -23.60
N ILE A 104 49.63 24.71 -23.10
CA ILE A 104 48.67 23.72 -22.59
C ILE A 104 47.49 23.64 -23.56
N ARG A 105 47.05 22.41 -23.86
CA ARG A 105 45.80 22.13 -24.58
C ARG A 105 44.88 21.30 -23.68
N ASP A 106 43.64 21.72 -23.52
CA ASP A 106 42.62 21.04 -22.71
C ASP A 106 41.36 20.87 -23.57
N GLN A 107 40.96 19.62 -23.81
CA GLN A 107 39.83 19.30 -24.68
C GLN A 107 38.58 19.09 -23.83
N LEU A 108 37.74 20.13 -23.73
CA LEU A 108 36.48 20.04 -23.01
C LEU A 108 35.55 19.00 -23.68
N PRO A 109 34.91 18.12 -22.88
CA PRO A 109 33.78 17.31 -23.31
C PRO A 109 32.64 18.16 -23.86
N ALA A 110 31.86 17.60 -24.79
CA ALA A 110 30.76 18.31 -25.45
C ALA A 110 29.69 18.83 -24.49
N ASN A 111 29.57 18.24 -23.29
CA ASN A 111 28.64 18.66 -22.24
C ASN A 111 29.20 19.74 -21.28
N LEU A 112 30.37 20.34 -21.56
CA LEU A 112 30.93 21.46 -20.79
C LEU A 112 31.12 22.69 -21.69
N SER A 113 30.50 23.81 -21.34
CA SER A 113 30.77 25.10 -21.99
C SER A 113 31.90 25.83 -21.26
N TYR A 114 32.89 26.32 -22.01
CA TYR A 114 33.95 27.17 -21.47
C TYR A 114 33.40 28.53 -21.01
N VAL A 115 33.83 28.97 -19.83
CA VAL A 115 33.52 30.31 -19.29
C VAL A 115 34.78 31.19 -19.32
N SER A 116 35.86 30.72 -18.70
CA SER A 116 37.12 31.50 -18.61
C SER A 116 38.33 30.61 -18.32
N GLY A 117 39.52 31.13 -18.60
CA GLY A 117 40.80 30.53 -18.26
C GLY A 117 41.74 31.63 -17.78
N VAL A 118 42.17 31.56 -16.53
CA VAL A 118 42.91 32.64 -15.86
C VAL A 118 44.14 32.07 -15.15
N GLY A 119 45.28 32.71 -15.35
CA GLY A 119 46.53 32.41 -14.66
C GLY A 119 47.55 33.51 -14.90
N SER A 120 48.47 33.72 -13.95
CA SER A 120 49.53 34.72 -14.09
C SER A 120 50.46 34.37 -15.26
N ASN A 121 50.68 35.32 -16.18
CA ASN A 121 51.45 35.14 -17.43
C ASN A 121 50.85 34.12 -18.41
N TRP A 122 49.61 33.70 -18.20
CA TRP A 122 48.88 32.81 -19.10
C TRP A 122 47.86 33.59 -19.92
N SER A 123 47.79 33.28 -21.21
CA SER A 123 46.73 33.72 -22.11
C SER A 123 45.98 32.50 -22.62
N CYS A 124 44.68 32.40 -22.35
CA CYS A 124 43.84 31.27 -22.73
C CYS A 124 42.80 31.67 -23.78
N SER A 125 42.55 30.77 -24.73
CA SER A 125 41.49 30.89 -25.74
C SER A 125 40.75 29.56 -25.86
N ASN A 126 39.49 29.60 -26.32
CA ASN A 126 38.70 28.40 -26.59
C ASN A 126 38.16 28.44 -28.02
N THR A 127 38.43 27.40 -28.80
CA THR A 127 37.85 27.23 -30.15
C THR A 127 37.29 25.81 -30.25
N GLY A 128 35.98 25.68 -30.47
CA GLY A 128 35.34 24.37 -30.65
C GLY A 128 35.46 23.43 -29.43
N GLY A 129 35.61 23.95 -28.22
CA GLY A 129 35.80 23.16 -26.99
C GLY A 129 37.27 22.84 -26.68
N LEU A 130 38.21 23.18 -27.57
CA LEU A 130 39.63 23.07 -27.31
C LEU A 130 40.15 24.36 -26.67
N VAL A 131 40.47 24.29 -25.39
CA VAL A 131 41.08 25.38 -24.62
C VAL A 131 42.59 25.34 -24.82
N SER A 132 43.15 26.42 -25.35
CA SER A 132 44.60 26.58 -25.57
C SER A 132 45.12 27.72 -24.71
N CYS A 133 46.03 27.40 -23.80
CA CYS A 133 46.66 28.35 -22.88
C CYS A 133 48.15 28.46 -23.16
N ASN A 134 48.65 29.68 -23.36
CA ASN A 134 50.05 29.96 -23.64
C ASN A 134 50.67 30.77 -22.51
N PHE A 135 51.77 30.29 -21.97
CA PHE A 135 52.57 31.00 -20.97
C PHE A 135 53.61 31.87 -21.67
N THR A 136 53.54 33.18 -21.44
CA THR A 136 54.45 34.16 -22.03
C THR A 136 54.76 35.23 -21.00
N GLY A 137 56.04 35.64 -20.89
CA GLY A 137 56.43 36.79 -20.07
C GLY A 137 56.77 36.48 -18.61
N GLY A 138 57.09 35.22 -18.28
CA GLY A 138 57.59 34.83 -16.96
C GLY A 138 58.60 33.69 -17.03
N THR A 139 59.01 33.19 -15.86
CA THR A 139 59.93 32.04 -15.72
C THR A 139 59.29 30.97 -14.86
N ILE A 140 59.24 29.74 -15.38
CA ILE A 140 58.94 28.55 -14.58
C ILE A 140 60.28 28.01 -14.10
N ALA A 141 60.54 28.15 -12.80
CA ALA A 141 61.82 27.80 -12.21
C ALA A 141 62.20 26.33 -12.49
N ALA A 142 63.50 26.07 -12.60
CA ALA A 142 64.04 24.72 -12.65
C ALA A 142 63.78 23.96 -11.34
N SER A 143 64.00 22.64 -11.37
CA SER A 143 64.04 21.77 -10.19
C SER A 143 62.75 21.79 -9.35
N GLY A 144 61.60 21.74 -10.02
CA GLY A 144 60.28 21.62 -9.40
C GLY A 144 59.46 22.90 -9.36
N GLY A 145 59.85 23.95 -10.08
CA GLY A 145 59.05 25.18 -10.19
C GLY A 145 57.66 24.91 -10.78
N THR A 146 56.64 25.58 -10.26
CA THR A 146 55.24 25.38 -10.67
C THR A 146 54.56 26.67 -11.10
N THR A 147 53.56 26.53 -11.97
CA THR A 147 52.61 27.59 -12.33
C THR A 147 51.23 26.97 -12.54
N THR A 148 50.16 27.77 -12.43
CA THR A 148 48.78 27.25 -12.51
C THR A 148 47.91 28.06 -13.45
N VAL A 149 46.93 27.37 -14.05
CA VAL A 149 45.82 27.96 -14.80
C VAL A 149 44.52 27.43 -14.22
N THR A 150 43.60 28.33 -13.88
CA THR A 150 42.24 27.97 -13.45
C THR A 150 41.31 28.07 -14.65
N ILE A 151 40.63 26.98 -14.98
CA ILE A 151 39.61 26.94 -16.04
C ILE A 151 38.23 26.83 -15.39
N THR A 152 37.31 27.71 -15.79
CA THR A 152 35.91 27.71 -15.37
C THR A 152 35.04 27.23 -16.52
N VAL A 153 34.10 26.32 -16.21
CA VAL A 153 33.17 25.70 -17.15
C VAL A 153 31.75 25.68 -16.58
N THR A 154 30.75 25.58 -17.46
CA THR A 154 29.35 25.34 -17.09
C THR A 154 28.87 24.05 -17.76
N PRO A 155 28.43 23.03 -17.00
CA PRO A 155 27.84 21.83 -17.59
C PRO A 155 26.53 22.14 -18.30
N THR A 156 26.36 21.60 -19.51
CA THR A 156 25.17 21.79 -20.37
C THR A 156 24.24 20.57 -20.40
N SER A 157 24.70 19.43 -19.89
CA SER A 157 23.87 18.23 -19.72
C SER A 157 24.31 17.40 -18.52
N THR A 158 23.49 16.43 -18.14
CA THR A 158 23.71 15.54 -16.98
C THR A 158 24.61 14.34 -17.29
N ALA A 159 25.21 14.27 -18.48
CA ALA A 159 26.18 13.22 -18.81
C ALA A 159 27.44 13.36 -17.93
N SER A 160 28.11 12.25 -17.60
CA SER A 160 29.43 12.32 -16.99
C SER A 160 30.41 13.01 -17.96
N ALA A 161 31.34 13.78 -17.41
CA ALA A 161 32.37 14.47 -18.18
C ALA A 161 33.74 13.90 -17.82
N THR A 162 34.45 13.33 -18.80
CA THR A 162 35.87 12.97 -18.67
C THR A 162 36.69 14.00 -19.43
N ASN A 163 37.42 14.84 -18.70
CA ASN A 163 38.18 15.93 -19.31
C ASN A 163 39.68 15.58 -19.44
N PHE A 164 40.28 15.90 -20.59
CA PHE A 164 41.65 15.55 -20.96
C PHE A 164 42.50 16.81 -21.20
N ALA A 165 43.73 16.85 -20.67
CA ALA A 165 44.65 17.96 -20.86
C ALA A 165 46.09 17.49 -21.13
N ALA A 166 46.80 18.26 -21.94
CA ALA A 166 48.16 18.00 -22.40
C ALA A 166 49.03 19.27 -22.35
N VAL A 167 50.34 19.07 -22.24
CA VAL A 167 51.35 20.14 -22.34
C VAL A 167 52.46 19.71 -23.30
N ASP A 168 53.14 20.65 -23.94
CA ASP A 168 54.38 20.32 -24.64
C ASP A 168 55.47 20.05 -23.60
N PRO A 169 56.00 18.82 -23.49
CA PRO A 169 56.95 18.46 -22.43
C PRO A 169 58.26 19.25 -22.52
N THR A 170 58.57 19.82 -23.69
CA THR A 170 59.79 20.59 -23.97
C THR A 170 59.59 22.10 -23.88
N GLY A 171 58.41 22.57 -23.46
CA GLY A 171 58.08 24.00 -23.38
C GLY A 171 57.76 24.64 -24.74
N GLY A 172 57.63 23.84 -25.79
CA GLY A 172 57.30 24.27 -27.15
C GLY A 172 55.80 24.56 -27.39
N PRO A 173 55.42 24.83 -28.66
CA PRO A 173 54.06 25.13 -29.08
C PRO A 173 53.23 23.89 -29.47
N THR A 174 53.79 22.69 -29.34
CA THR A 174 53.22 21.45 -29.90
C THR A 174 52.90 20.39 -28.83
N PRO A 175 51.95 20.65 -27.91
CA PRO A 175 51.45 19.61 -27.02
C PRO A 175 50.88 18.42 -27.81
N PRO A 176 50.96 17.20 -27.27
CA PRO A 176 50.22 16.07 -27.84
C PRO A 176 48.70 16.35 -27.80
N THR A 177 47.95 15.65 -28.63
CA THR A 177 46.48 15.77 -28.67
C THR A 177 45.91 15.36 -27.30
N PRO A 178 45.13 16.21 -26.60
CA PRO A 178 44.71 15.89 -25.23
C PRO A 178 43.98 14.55 -25.09
N THR A 179 43.16 14.16 -26.07
CA THR A 179 42.41 12.90 -26.06
C THR A 179 43.28 11.64 -26.08
N THR A 180 44.58 11.74 -26.38
CA THR A 180 45.52 10.61 -26.28
C THR A 180 46.09 10.42 -24.87
N CYS A 181 45.85 11.35 -23.95
CA CYS A 181 46.30 11.28 -22.55
C CYS A 181 45.37 10.41 -21.70
N THR A 182 45.35 9.09 -21.92
CA THR A 182 44.35 8.18 -21.31
C THR A 182 44.77 7.54 -19.98
N ALA A 183 46.02 7.71 -19.55
CA ALA A 183 46.53 7.13 -18.30
C ALA A 183 45.84 7.76 -17.08
N GLN A 184 44.95 7.00 -16.44
CA GLN A 184 44.23 7.46 -15.26
C GLN A 184 45.16 7.53 -14.04
N ASN A 185 45.12 8.64 -13.31
CA ASN A 185 45.82 8.88 -12.04
C ASN A 185 47.37 8.89 -12.07
N ALA A 186 48.01 9.02 -13.24
CA ALA A 186 49.47 9.17 -13.33
C ALA A 186 49.85 10.39 -14.19
N PRO A 187 50.42 11.47 -13.62
CA PRO A 187 50.98 12.55 -14.42
C PRO A 187 52.21 12.03 -15.18
N SER A 188 52.32 12.37 -16.47
CA SER A 188 53.48 12.05 -17.30
C SER A 188 53.97 13.30 -18.03
N ALA A 189 55.21 13.26 -18.53
CA ALA A 189 55.71 14.34 -19.38
C ALA A 189 54.77 14.51 -20.59
N GLY A 190 54.13 15.68 -20.67
CA GLY A 190 53.22 16.02 -21.75
C GLY A 190 51.73 15.70 -21.55
N CYS A 191 51.33 14.96 -20.50
CA CYS A 191 49.94 14.58 -20.27
C CYS A 191 49.51 14.70 -18.80
N ALA A 192 48.30 15.24 -18.58
CA ALA A 192 47.61 15.13 -17.29
C ALA A 192 46.74 13.87 -17.25
N ALA A 193 46.56 13.32 -16.05
CA ALA A 193 45.58 12.27 -15.80
C ALA A 193 44.15 12.78 -16.10
N PRO A 194 43.31 12.03 -16.82
CA PRO A 194 41.92 12.39 -17.03
C PRO A 194 41.16 12.49 -15.71
N VAL A 195 40.30 13.51 -15.62
CA VAL A 195 39.39 13.68 -14.48
C VAL A 195 37.97 13.41 -14.96
N THR A 196 37.36 12.35 -14.45
CA THR A 196 35.95 12.02 -14.66
C THR A 196 35.11 12.59 -13.53
N SER A 197 34.07 13.36 -13.86
CA SER A 197 33.15 13.93 -12.89
C SER A 197 31.71 13.66 -13.30
N ASN A 198 30.90 13.23 -12.33
CA ASN A 198 29.47 12.99 -12.52
C ASN A 198 28.72 14.30 -12.31
N VAL A 199 27.70 14.56 -13.13
CA VAL A 199 26.84 15.73 -12.98
C VAL A 199 25.67 15.36 -12.05
N GLY A 200 25.57 16.03 -10.90
CA GLY A 200 24.54 15.74 -9.90
C GLY A 200 23.12 16.02 -10.39
N ARG A 201 22.13 15.30 -9.84
CA ARG A 201 20.71 15.50 -10.12
C ARG A 201 19.95 15.94 -8.87
N ALA A 202 18.92 16.77 -9.09
CA ALA A 202 17.96 17.05 -8.04
C ALA A 202 17.09 15.82 -7.78
N VAL A 203 16.98 15.43 -6.51
CA VAL A 203 15.99 14.50 -6.00
C VAL A 203 15.14 15.27 -5.01
N GLY A 204 13.82 15.16 -5.13
CA GLY A 204 12.92 15.89 -4.24
C GLY A 204 11.51 15.35 -4.31
N GLY A 205 10.64 15.95 -3.54
CA GLY A 205 9.22 15.61 -3.49
C GLY A 205 8.54 16.36 -2.37
N THR A 206 7.43 15.80 -1.90
CA THR A 206 6.56 16.42 -0.91
C THR A 206 6.25 15.44 0.21
N VAL A 207 6.41 15.90 1.44
CA VAL A 207 5.79 15.28 2.61
C VAL A 207 4.46 15.98 2.84
N TYR A 208 3.34 15.26 2.93
CA TYR A 208 2.02 15.89 2.97
C TYR A 208 1.09 15.24 4.01
N ASN A 209 0.09 16.00 4.46
CA ASN A 209 -0.97 15.47 5.30
C ASN A 209 -1.99 14.73 4.41
N ASP A 210 -1.89 13.39 4.40
CA ASP A 210 -2.80 12.51 3.69
C ASP A 210 -4.14 12.47 4.43
N SER A 211 -5.06 13.33 4.01
CA SER A 211 -6.29 13.63 4.75
C SER A 211 -7.42 12.66 4.40
N ASN A 212 -7.35 12.02 3.24
CA ASN A 212 -8.30 11.01 2.80
C ASN A 212 -7.77 9.58 2.96
N HIS A 213 -6.51 9.43 3.39
CA HIS A 213 -5.84 8.19 3.70
C HIS A 213 -5.61 7.27 2.49
N ASN A 214 -5.54 7.83 1.29
CA ASN A 214 -5.43 7.06 0.05
C ASN A 214 -3.97 6.76 -0.37
N GLY A 215 -2.98 7.30 0.35
CA GLY A 215 -1.57 7.11 0.05
C GLY A 215 -1.09 7.84 -1.21
N ASN A 216 -1.83 8.84 -1.69
CA ASN A 216 -1.48 9.66 -2.85
C ASN A 216 -1.52 11.14 -2.49
N LEU A 217 -0.68 11.95 -3.14
CA LEU A 217 -0.71 13.40 -2.96
C LEU A 217 -1.83 13.96 -3.83
N ASP A 218 -2.86 14.50 -3.20
CA ASP A 218 -4.03 15.07 -3.86
C ASP A 218 -4.06 16.61 -3.82
N ALA A 219 -4.89 17.19 -4.70
CA ALA A 219 -5.13 18.62 -4.70
C ALA A 219 -5.79 19.07 -3.38
N GLY A 220 -5.17 20.02 -2.68
CA GLY A 220 -5.67 20.57 -1.42
C GLY A 220 -4.97 20.01 -0.17
N GLU A 221 -4.12 19.00 -0.33
CA GLU A 221 -3.29 18.51 0.77
C GLU A 221 -2.12 19.46 1.05
N SER A 222 -1.87 19.69 2.33
CA SER A 222 -0.86 20.65 2.82
C SER A 222 0.37 19.95 3.36
N GLY A 223 1.45 20.71 3.55
CA GLY A 223 2.62 20.24 4.27
C GLY A 223 2.28 19.83 5.72
N PRO A 224 3.16 19.06 6.37
CA PRO A 224 2.84 18.39 7.62
C PRO A 224 2.71 19.32 8.82
N GLY A 225 3.08 20.60 8.71
CA GLY A 225 3.08 21.57 9.81
C GLY A 225 4.18 21.31 10.85
N VAL A 226 5.22 20.53 10.51
CA VAL A 226 6.30 20.13 11.42
C VAL A 226 7.61 20.77 10.96
N ALA A 227 8.20 21.63 11.79
CA ALA A 227 9.42 22.37 11.43
C ALA A 227 10.72 21.55 11.57
N THR A 228 10.69 20.43 12.28
CA THR A 228 11.87 19.58 12.57
C THR A 228 11.94 18.34 11.67
N LEU A 229 11.29 18.36 10.51
CA LEU A 229 11.20 17.20 9.63
C LEU A 229 12.22 17.32 8.48
N PHE A 230 12.90 16.23 8.18
CA PHE A 230 13.95 16.14 7.19
C PHE A 230 13.77 14.90 6.32
N VAL A 231 14.23 14.98 5.08
CA VAL A 231 14.46 13.81 4.22
C VAL A 231 15.97 13.64 4.06
N LYS A 232 16.50 12.55 4.63
CA LYS A 232 17.92 12.18 4.55
C LYS A 232 18.17 11.29 3.34
N LEU A 233 19.31 11.50 2.70
CA LEU A 233 19.80 10.70 1.58
C LEU A 233 20.94 9.80 2.09
N ALA A 234 20.72 8.49 2.10
CA ALA A 234 21.74 7.51 2.49
C ALA A 234 22.07 6.59 1.31
N PRO A 235 23.33 6.15 1.14
CA PRO A 235 23.66 5.07 0.20
C PRO A 235 22.81 3.82 0.47
N SER A 236 22.43 3.11 -0.59
CA SER A 236 21.71 1.83 -0.48
C SER A 236 22.63 0.68 -0.89
N SER A 237 22.73 -0.34 -0.04
CA SER A 237 23.45 -1.59 -0.35
C SER A 237 22.62 -2.80 0.09
N GLY A 238 22.54 -3.84 -0.76
CA GLY A 238 21.74 -5.03 -0.47
C GLY A 238 20.25 -4.77 -0.25
N GLY A 239 19.71 -3.65 -0.72
CA GLY A 239 18.32 -3.24 -0.50
C GLY A 239 18.05 -2.54 0.84
N GLY A 240 19.07 -2.29 1.66
CA GLY A 240 18.98 -1.57 2.92
C GLY A 240 19.75 -0.24 2.91
N CYS A 241 19.44 0.63 3.87
CA CYS A 241 20.12 1.91 4.02
C CYS A 241 21.44 1.74 4.74
N SER A 242 22.52 2.25 4.14
CA SER A 242 23.87 2.19 4.68
C SER A 242 24.28 3.56 5.20
N GLY A 243 24.69 3.61 6.47
CA GLY A 243 25.18 4.83 7.10
C GLY A 243 26.66 5.12 6.79
N PRO A 244 27.08 6.38 6.91
CA PRO A 244 26.26 7.55 7.21
C PRO A 244 25.45 8.04 5.98
N ALA A 245 24.35 8.75 6.25
CA ALA A 245 23.69 9.56 5.24
C ALA A 245 24.66 10.62 4.70
N ILE A 246 24.50 10.99 3.43
CA ILE A 246 25.38 11.93 2.72
C ILE A 246 24.78 13.33 2.61
N ALA A 247 23.46 13.47 2.82
CA ALA A 247 22.76 14.74 2.85
C ALA A 247 21.47 14.66 3.66
N ALA A 248 21.00 15.81 4.15
CA ALA A 248 19.69 15.98 4.77
C ALA A 248 19.03 17.25 4.22
N ALA A 249 17.82 17.11 3.67
CA ALA A 249 17.00 18.23 3.22
C ALA A 249 15.92 18.53 4.24
N ALA A 250 15.79 19.78 4.66
CA ALA A 250 14.65 20.20 5.48
C ALA A 250 13.35 20.12 4.67
N VAL A 251 12.28 19.69 5.32
CA VAL A 251 10.92 19.68 4.78
C VAL A 251 10.27 21.01 5.13
N ASP A 252 9.79 21.73 4.13
CA ASP A 252 9.03 22.96 4.34
C ASP A 252 7.72 22.63 5.09
N SER A 253 7.49 23.28 6.22
CA SER A 253 6.37 22.90 7.10
C SER A 253 5.00 23.24 6.51
N ALA A 254 4.91 24.25 5.64
CA ALA A 254 3.66 24.70 5.05
C ALA A 254 3.31 23.96 3.75
N THR A 255 4.30 23.78 2.88
CA THR A 255 4.15 23.19 1.55
C THR A 255 4.52 21.71 1.51
N GLY A 256 5.32 21.24 2.46
CA GLY A 256 5.83 19.87 2.48
C GLY A 256 7.01 19.62 1.55
N ALA A 257 7.44 20.61 0.77
CA ALA A 257 8.47 20.45 -0.23
C ALA A 257 9.85 20.20 0.40
N TYR A 258 10.61 19.29 -0.19
CA TYR A 258 12.03 19.09 0.12
C TYR A 258 12.83 18.89 -1.17
N SER A 259 14.12 19.24 -1.15
CA SER A 259 14.99 19.12 -2.32
C SER A 259 16.43 18.81 -1.94
N LEU A 260 17.00 17.82 -2.61
CA LEU A 260 18.40 17.39 -2.58
C LEU A 260 18.99 17.69 -3.97
N PRO A 261 19.59 18.87 -4.18
CA PRO A 261 19.88 19.37 -5.54
C PRO A 261 21.00 18.61 -6.28
N ASN A 262 21.90 17.94 -5.55
CA ASN A 262 23.18 17.45 -6.07
C ASN A 262 23.42 15.96 -5.75
N VAL A 263 22.51 15.09 -6.14
CA VAL A 263 22.65 13.64 -5.94
C VAL A 263 23.41 13.01 -7.11
N ALA A 264 24.53 12.36 -6.81
CA ALA A 264 25.29 11.61 -7.81
C ALA A 264 24.52 10.38 -8.32
N VAL A 265 24.93 9.83 -9.46
CA VAL A 265 24.35 8.55 -9.93
C VAL A 265 24.70 7.41 -8.96
N GLY A 266 23.72 6.57 -8.65
CA GLY A 266 23.85 5.53 -7.64
C GLY A 266 22.51 5.07 -7.07
N SER A 267 22.56 4.12 -6.14
CA SER A 267 21.39 3.63 -5.40
C SER A 267 21.35 4.22 -4.01
N TYR A 268 20.18 4.71 -3.59
CA TYR A 268 20.01 5.46 -2.35
C TYR A 268 18.70 5.12 -1.63
N CYS A 269 18.68 5.39 -0.33
CA CYS A 269 17.48 5.58 0.46
C CYS A 269 17.17 7.06 0.64
N LEU A 270 15.90 7.40 0.55
CA LEU A 270 15.32 8.60 1.15
C LEU A 270 14.67 8.19 2.48
N ILE A 271 15.06 8.84 3.57
CA ILE A 271 14.64 8.50 4.93
C ILE A 271 13.95 9.72 5.54
N LEU A 272 12.67 9.60 5.83
CA LEU A 272 11.90 10.64 6.53
C LEU A 272 12.21 10.58 8.02
N ASP A 273 12.68 11.69 8.59
CA ASP A 273 13.17 11.73 9.96
C ASP A 273 12.94 13.07 10.66
N ASN A 274 12.79 13.03 11.98
CA ASN A 274 12.60 14.15 12.87
C ASN A 274 13.90 14.87 13.25
N ASN A 275 15.03 14.49 12.64
CA ASN A 275 16.34 15.06 12.88
C ASN A 275 17.22 15.05 11.61
N ALA A 276 18.20 15.95 11.54
CA ALA A 276 19.12 16.07 10.43
C ALA A 276 20.45 15.31 10.63
N THR A 277 20.56 14.44 11.64
CA THR A 277 21.81 13.76 12.00
C THR A 277 22.17 12.73 10.95
N LEU A 278 23.31 12.91 10.28
CA LEU A 278 23.72 12.04 9.17
C LEU A 278 24.16 10.63 9.60
N ALA A 279 24.61 10.46 10.84
CA ALA A 279 24.95 9.14 11.38
C ALA A 279 23.70 8.26 11.62
N ASP A 280 22.54 8.90 11.80
CA ASP A 280 21.27 8.22 11.96
C ASP A 280 20.67 7.91 10.58
N VAL A 281 20.39 6.63 10.33
CA VAL A 281 19.75 6.15 9.09
C VAL A 281 18.49 5.34 9.37
N THR A 282 17.91 5.51 10.57
CA THR A 282 16.62 4.92 10.93
C THR A 282 15.54 5.95 10.70
N ALA A 283 14.42 5.57 10.08
CA ALA A 283 13.32 6.52 9.91
C ALA A 283 12.72 6.91 11.26
N GLY A 284 12.43 8.21 11.42
CA GLY A 284 11.88 8.81 12.63
C GLY A 284 10.67 9.66 12.29
N LEU A 285 9.49 9.04 12.17
CA LEU A 285 8.26 9.79 11.87
C LEU A 285 7.96 10.82 12.97
N PRO A 286 7.36 11.99 12.64
CA PRO A 286 6.96 12.97 13.65
C PRO A 286 6.02 12.36 14.69
N ALA A 287 6.13 12.82 15.94
CA ALA A 287 5.23 12.36 17.01
C ALA A 287 3.76 12.57 16.63
N GLY A 288 2.93 11.55 16.89
CA GLY A 288 1.50 11.56 16.55
C GLY A 288 1.18 11.32 15.08
N ARG A 289 2.18 11.14 14.20
CA ARG A 289 1.99 10.86 12.78
C ARG A 289 2.27 9.39 12.46
N ILE A 290 1.55 8.87 11.47
CA ILE A 290 1.79 7.57 10.84
C ILE A 290 1.99 7.77 9.32
N GLY A 291 2.76 6.90 8.68
CA GLY A 291 2.96 6.95 7.23
C GLY A 291 1.85 6.21 6.46
N THR A 292 1.33 6.82 5.41
CA THR A 292 0.24 6.25 4.57
C THR A 292 0.74 5.83 3.18
N GLN A 293 1.46 6.69 2.45
CA GLN A 293 2.03 6.36 1.13
C GLN A 293 3.31 5.52 1.24
N ASN A 294 4.13 5.77 2.26
CA ASN A 294 5.36 5.05 2.54
C ASN A 294 5.45 4.77 4.05
N PRO A 295 4.72 3.75 4.56
CA PRO A 295 4.54 3.54 6.00
C PRO A 295 5.83 3.31 6.78
N SER A 296 6.89 2.81 6.14
CA SER A 296 8.21 2.62 6.75
C SER A 296 8.98 3.93 6.96
N GLY A 297 8.56 5.03 6.32
CA GLY A 297 9.33 6.27 6.24
C GLY A 297 10.58 6.18 5.36
N VAL A 298 10.73 5.10 4.56
CA VAL A 298 11.89 4.89 3.69
C VAL A 298 11.47 4.61 2.25
N ILE A 299 12.07 5.34 1.30
CA ILE A 299 11.91 5.10 -0.15
C ILE A 299 13.27 4.70 -0.73
N GLN A 300 13.33 3.61 -1.49
CA GLN A 300 14.51 3.22 -2.25
C GLN A 300 14.47 3.84 -3.65
N ILE A 301 15.55 4.48 -4.07
CA ILE A 301 15.66 5.11 -5.40
C ILE A 301 16.97 4.74 -6.10
N THR A 302 16.94 4.83 -7.43
CA THR A 302 18.15 4.80 -8.27
C THR A 302 18.24 6.09 -9.05
N VAL A 303 19.35 6.81 -8.87
CA VAL A 303 19.66 8.00 -9.65
C VAL A 303 20.51 7.58 -10.85
N ALA A 304 19.96 7.76 -12.05
CA ALA A 304 20.57 7.27 -13.30
C ALA A 304 20.51 8.34 -14.42
N GLY A 305 20.36 7.94 -15.68
CA GLY A 305 20.34 8.83 -16.86
C GLY A 305 19.08 9.70 -17.01
N VAL A 306 18.01 9.40 -16.27
CA VAL A 306 16.69 10.07 -16.37
C VAL A 306 16.41 10.86 -15.08
N PRO A 307 15.68 12.00 -15.13
CA PRO A 307 15.20 12.67 -13.93
C PRO A 307 14.41 11.73 -13.01
N VAL A 308 14.66 11.82 -11.70
CA VAL A 308 13.91 11.04 -10.71
C VAL A 308 12.55 11.70 -10.54
N PRO A 309 11.42 10.97 -10.69
CA PRO A 309 10.10 11.51 -10.40
C PRO A 309 10.01 11.99 -8.94
N PRO A 310 9.05 12.88 -8.59
CA PRO A 310 8.84 13.29 -7.21
C PRO A 310 8.68 12.10 -6.27
N GLN A 311 9.41 12.11 -5.15
CA GLN A 311 9.38 11.04 -4.14
C GLN A 311 8.63 11.56 -2.92
N ASN A 312 7.40 11.10 -2.71
CA ASN A 312 6.48 11.69 -1.75
C ASN A 312 6.30 10.83 -0.50
N PHE A 313 5.97 11.47 0.63
CA PHE A 313 5.61 10.80 1.87
C PHE A 313 4.26 11.32 2.37
N GLY A 314 3.23 10.49 2.31
CA GLY A 314 1.94 10.76 2.95
C GLY A 314 2.00 10.46 4.44
N LEU A 315 1.51 11.38 5.27
CA LEU A 315 1.39 11.24 6.71
C LEU A 315 -0.04 11.49 7.16
N TYR A 316 -0.54 10.69 8.09
CA TYR A 316 -1.79 10.95 8.79
C TYR A 316 -1.53 11.33 10.26
N ASN A 317 -2.24 12.36 10.75
CA ASN A 317 -2.17 12.82 12.14
C ASN A 317 -3.19 12.13 13.04
N GLY A 318 -2.80 11.00 13.61
CA GLY A 318 -3.68 10.22 14.43
C GLY A 318 -3.22 8.78 14.58
N SER A 319 -4.17 7.88 14.74
CA SER A 319 -3.92 6.44 14.87
C SER A 319 -4.81 5.65 13.92
N ILE A 320 -4.35 4.45 13.56
CA ILE A 320 -5.14 3.48 12.81
C ILE A 320 -5.54 2.35 13.75
N LEU A 321 -6.77 1.86 13.60
CA LEU A 321 -7.20 0.59 14.15
C LEU A 321 -7.71 -0.32 13.04
N ALA A 322 -7.17 -1.53 12.95
CA ALA A 322 -7.55 -2.52 11.98
C ALA A 322 -8.01 -3.82 12.63
N GLY A 323 -8.94 -4.50 11.98
CA GLY A 323 -9.52 -5.73 12.49
C GLY A 323 -10.41 -6.45 11.50
N THR A 324 -11.13 -7.46 11.99
CA THR A 324 -12.06 -8.26 11.19
C THR A 324 -13.39 -8.49 11.92
N VAL A 325 -14.49 -8.45 11.18
CA VAL A 325 -15.78 -9.00 11.64
C VAL A 325 -16.04 -10.30 10.88
N PHE A 326 -16.41 -11.37 11.58
CA PHE A 326 -16.49 -12.70 11.00
C PHE A 326 -17.63 -13.54 11.59
N ALA A 327 -17.99 -14.61 10.88
CA ALA A 327 -19.00 -15.58 11.26
C ALA A 327 -18.40 -16.62 12.23
N ASP A 328 -18.53 -16.36 13.54
CA ASP A 328 -17.93 -17.13 14.65
C ASP A 328 -18.76 -18.39 14.99
N THR A 329 -18.92 -19.23 13.97
CA THR A 329 -19.87 -20.33 13.91
C THR A 329 -19.26 -21.68 14.24
N GLY A 330 -17.93 -21.79 14.26
CA GLY A 330 -17.20 -23.06 14.44
C GLY A 330 -17.21 -23.97 13.21
N VAL A 331 -17.44 -23.42 12.01
CA VAL A 331 -17.38 -24.19 10.76
C VAL A 331 -15.95 -24.60 10.41
N GLY A 332 -15.78 -25.71 9.70
CA GLY A 332 -14.49 -26.12 9.14
C GLY A 332 -13.38 -26.34 10.16
N SER A 333 -13.68 -27.05 11.26
CA SER A 333 -12.80 -27.30 12.43
C SER A 333 -12.55 -26.12 13.37
N GLY A 334 -13.24 -25.00 13.14
CA GLY A 334 -13.20 -23.86 14.06
C GLY A 334 -13.89 -24.17 15.39
N THR A 335 -13.60 -23.35 16.40
CA THR A 335 -14.25 -23.48 17.71
C THR A 335 -15.40 -22.47 17.82
N PRO A 336 -16.66 -22.91 17.89
CA PRO A 336 -17.81 -22.00 17.81
C PRO A 336 -17.84 -21.01 18.96
N ASN A 337 -18.18 -19.76 18.65
CA ASN A 337 -18.44 -18.64 19.56
C ASN A 337 -17.24 -18.21 20.43
N ASN A 338 -16.01 -18.49 20.01
CA ASN A 338 -14.80 -18.26 20.81
C ASN A 338 -14.21 -16.85 20.62
N GLY A 339 -14.74 -16.04 19.69
CA GLY A 339 -14.22 -14.71 19.38
C GLY A 339 -12.89 -14.70 18.62
N ILE A 340 -12.46 -15.83 18.05
CA ILE A 340 -11.24 -15.98 17.25
C ILE A 340 -11.62 -16.54 15.88
N LYS A 341 -11.28 -15.84 14.80
CA LYS A 341 -11.50 -16.32 13.43
C LYS A 341 -10.60 -17.51 13.14
N ASP A 342 -11.14 -18.72 13.17
CA ASP A 342 -10.39 -19.97 12.98
C ASP A 342 -11.14 -20.99 12.09
N GLY A 343 -10.48 -22.11 11.79
CA GLY A 343 -11.04 -23.15 10.93
C GLY A 343 -11.49 -22.64 9.55
N GLY A 344 -12.79 -22.80 9.26
CA GLY A 344 -13.44 -22.36 8.02
C GLY A 344 -14.27 -21.08 8.15
N GLU A 345 -14.12 -20.33 9.23
CA GLU A 345 -14.93 -19.15 9.51
C GLU A 345 -14.66 -18.02 8.52
N VAL A 346 -15.73 -17.48 7.94
CA VAL A 346 -15.66 -16.45 6.90
C VAL A 346 -15.83 -15.05 7.47
N GLY A 347 -15.23 -14.07 6.81
CA GLY A 347 -15.50 -12.67 7.12
C GLY A 347 -16.92 -12.26 6.72
N LEU A 348 -17.47 -11.30 7.46
CA LEU A 348 -18.78 -10.72 7.17
C LEU A 348 -18.60 -9.37 6.49
N ALA A 349 -19.07 -9.26 5.25
CA ALA A 349 -18.98 -8.04 4.45
C ALA A 349 -20.09 -7.04 4.79
N GLY A 350 -19.83 -5.75 4.61
CA GLY A 350 -20.81 -4.68 4.76
C GLY A 350 -21.26 -4.39 6.19
N VAL A 351 -20.61 -4.99 7.20
CA VAL A 351 -20.88 -4.69 8.61
C VAL A 351 -20.29 -3.32 8.94
N THR A 352 -21.12 -2.41 9.44
CA THR A 352 -20.65 -1.09 9.88
C THR A 352 -19.92 -1.22 11.21
N VAL A 353 -18.70 -0.70 11.33
CA VAL A 353 -17.93 -0.65 12.58
C VAL A 353 -17.74 0.81 12.98
N ASN A 354 -18.15 1.14 14.19
CA ASN A 354 -18.12 2.51 14.71
C ASN A 354 -17.10 2.63 15.86
N ALA A 355 -16.29 3.68 15.82
CA ALA A 355 -15.57 4.18 16.99
C ALA A 355 -16.41 5.27 17.66
N GLN A 356 -16.73 5.10 18.94
CA GLN A 356 -17.61 5.99 19.68
C GLN A 356 -17.00 6.46 21.01
N GLN A 357 -17.28 7.71 21.37
CA GLN A 357 -16.93 8.28 22.66
C GLN A 357 -18.07 9.20 23.15
N GLY A 358 -18.55 8.98 24.38
CA GLY A 358 -19.65 9.78 24.94
C GLY A 358 -20.93 9.79 24.10
N GLY A 359 -21.18 8.71 23.33
CA GLY A 359 -22.32 8.60 22.41
C GLY A 359 -22.10 9.22 21.02
N SER A 360 -21.00 9.95 20.80
CA SER A 360 -20.65 10.51 19.49
C SER A 360 -19.82 9.53 18.68
N VAL A 361 -20.10 9.40 17.38
CA VAL A 361 -19.29 8.61 16.44
C VAL A 361 -18.08 9.44 16.00
N LEU A 362 -16.89 8.95 16.32
CA LEU A 362 -15.61 9.58 15.97
C LEU A 362 -15.12 9.14 14.58
N ALA A 363 -15.35 7.87 14.25
CA ALA A 363 -15.02 7.28 12.96
C ALA A 363 -15.97 6.12 12.67
N SER A 364 -16.25 5.86 11.39
CA SER A 364 -17.09 4.76 10.94
C SER A 364 -16.58 4.21 9.62
N THR A 365 -16.72 2.91 9.42
CA THR A 365 -16.39 2.23 8.17
C THR A 365 -17.24 0.99 7.98
N SER A 366 -17.30 0.44 6.77
CA SER A 366 -17.92 -0.85 6.49
C SER A 366 -16.86 -1.91 6.21
N THR A 367 -17.07 -3.13 6.70
CA THR A 367 -16.17 -4.24 6.41
C THR A 367 -16.12 -4.61 4.93
N ALA A 368 -14.94 -4.95 4.44
CA ALA A 368 -14.70 -5.49 3.10
C ALA A 368 -15.24 -6.93 2.95
N GLY A 369 -15.12 -7.50 1.75
CA GLY A 369 -15.62 -8.84 1.42
C GLY A 369 -15.10 -9.97 2.32
N ASP A 370 -13.89 -9.82 2.85
CA ASP A 370 -13.23 -10.77 3.76
C ASP A 370 -13.43 -10.45 5.25
N GLY A 371 -14.31 -9.48 5.55
CA GLY A 371 -14.62 -9.01 6.88
C GLY A 371 -13.64 -7.97 7.44
N SER A 372 -12.57 -7.62 6.73
CA SER A 372 -11.58 -6.66 7.22
C SER A 372 -12.12 -5.24 7.27
N TYR A 373 -11.64 -4.44 8.22
CA TYR A 373 -11.98 -3.02 8.34
C TYR A 373 -10.81 -2.21 8.90
N ILE A 374 -10.81 -0.91 8.60
CA ILE A 374 -9.83 0.08 9.09
C ILE A 374 -10.57 1.32 9.56
N LEU A 375 -10.27 1.77 10.78
CA LEU A 375 -10.74 3.02 11.36
C LEU A 375 -9.56 3.98 11.55
N TRP A 376 -9.79 5.25 11.22
CA TRP A 376 -8.83 6.34 11.34
C TRP A 376 -9.31 7.29 12.44
N LEU A 377 -8.53 7.43 13.50
CA LEU A 377 -8.86 8.31 14.63
C LEU A 377 -7.89 9.49 14.64
N THR A 378 -8.42 10.70 14.66
CA THR A 378 -7.62 11.93 14.66
C THR A 378 -6.81 12.06 15.95
N ALA A 379 -5.65 12.72 15.91
CA ALA A 379 -4.79 12.89 17.08
C ALA A 379 -5.42 13.67 18.25
N SER A 380 -6.53 14.39 18.03
CA SER A 380 -7.29 15.08 19.08
C SER A 380 -8.15 14.15 19.95
N VAL A 381 -8.32 12.88 19.57
CA VAL A 381 -9.09 11.92 20.36
C VAL A 381 -8.28 11.54 21.60
N ALA A 382 -8.85 11.78 22.78
CA ALA A 382 -8.25 11.48 24.07
C ALA A 382 -9.26 10.73 24.96
N GLY A 383 -8.77 9.86 25.86
CA GLY A 383 -9.63 9.05 26.74
C GLY A 383 -10.18 7.80 26.06
N ALA A 384 -11.06 7.08 26.76
CA ALA A 384 -11.57 5.79 26.29
C ALA A 384 -12.51 5.94 25.08
N VAL A 385 -12.31 5.06 24.09
CA VAL A 385 -13.11 4.91 22.87
C VAL A 385 -13.66 3.48 22.83
N SER A 386 -14.94 3.34 22.48
CA SER A 386 -15.60 2.07 22.24
C SER A 386 -15.65 1.78 20.74
N ILE A 387 -15.10 0.64 20.31
CA ILE A 387 -15.23 0.11 18.96
C ILE A 387 -16.35 -0.92 18.96
N THR A 388 -17.38 -0.71 18.15
CA THR A 388 -18.59 -1.52 18.14
C THR A 388 -19.02 -1.85 16.71
N PRO A 389 -19.11 -3.13 16.33
CA PRO A 389 -19.76 -3.52 15.10
C PRO A 389 -21.27 -3.36 15.26
N THR A 390 -21.91 -2.76 14.25
CA THR A 390 -23.35 -2.73 14.12
C THR A 390 -23.75 -4.04 13.46
N ALA A 391 -24.03 -5.05 14.28
CA ALA A 391 -24.47 -6.35 13.79
C ALA A 391 -25.71 -6.16 12.86
N PRO A 392 -25.78 -6.86 11.72
CA PRO A 392 -27.02 -6.96 10.96
C PRO A 392 -28.18 -7.34 11.91
N SER A 393 -29.41 -6.87 11.63
CA SER A 393 -30.59 -6.84 12.53
C SER A 393 -31.01 -8.17 13.17
N VAL A 394 -30.35 -9.28 12.83
CA VAL A 394 -30.62 -10.64 13.33
C VAL A 394 -29.37 -11.39 13.82
N PHE A 395 -28.17 -10.84 13.62
CA PHE A 395 -26.93 -11.46 14.07
C PHE A 395 -26.68 -11.15 15.54
N LEU A 396 -26.12 -12.12 16.26
CA LEU A 396 -25.74 -11.98 17.66
C LEU A 396 -24.22 -11.91 17.77
N ALA A 397 -23.70 -10.94 18.52
CA ALA A 397 -22.27 -10.91 18.83
C ALA A 397 -21.94 -12.04 19.81
N THR A 398 -20.95 -12.86 19.47
CA THR A 398 -20.53 -14.05 20.23
C THR A 398 -19.26 -13.84 21.04
N GLY A 399 -18.35 -13.03 20.52
CA GLY A 399 -17.00 -12.88 21.06
C GLY A 399 -16.20 -11.84 20.28
N GLY A 400 -14.98 -11.58 20.73
CA GLY A 400 -14.08 -10.64 20.07
C GLY A 400 -12.76 -10.51 20.80
N SER A 401 -11.84 -9.76 20.19
CA SER A 401 -10.50 -9.51 20.73
C SER A 401 -10.17 -8.04 20.65
N ALA A 402 -9.53 -7.52 21.71
CA ALA A 402 -9.02 -6.15 21.74
C ALA A 402 -7.70 -6.00 20.94
N GLY A 403 -7.14 -7.09 20.41
CA GLY A 403 -5.92 -7.06 19.61
C GLY A 403 -4.74 -6.40 20.34
N THR A 404 -3.97 -5.58 19.62
CA THR A 404 -2.80 -4.87 20.16
C THR A 404 -3.14 -3.58 20.94
N THR A 405 -4.42 -3.29 21.17
CA THR A 405 -4.83 -2.03 21.82
C THR A 405 -4.52 -1.96 23.32
N ALA A 406 -4.16 -3.09 23.95
CA ALA A 406 -4.12 -3.27 25.40
C ALA A 406 -5.46 -2.94 26.12
N GLY A 407 -6.55 -2.79 25.36
CA GLY A 407 -7.90 -2.59 25.87
C GLY A 407 -8.56 -3.90 26.30
N SER A 408 -9.87 -3.83 26.52
CA SER A 408 -10.68 -5.00 26.89
C SER A 408 -11.87 -5.16 25.95
N TYR A 409 -12.22 -6.41 25.68
CA TYR A 409 -13.47 -6.75 25.01
C TYR A 409 -14.57 -6.96 26.05
N ALA A 410 -15.68 -6.26 25.87
CA ALA A 410 -16.93 -6.43 26.59
C ALA A 410 -18.06 -6.42 25.56
N ARG A 411 -18.63 -7.60 25.30
CA ARG A 411 -19.62 -7.83 24.24
C ARG A 411 -20.67 -6.70 24.15
N PRO A 412 -20.90 -6.10 22.97
CA PRO A 412 -20.30 -6.40 21.66
C PRO A 412 -19.05 -5.56 21.31
N SER A 413 -18.45 -4.86 22.27
CA SER A 413 -17.51 -3.77 22.01
C SER A 413 -16.09 -4.01 22.53
N VAL A 414 -15.11 -3.37 21.91
CA VAL A 414 -13.75 -3.22 22.46
C VAL A 414 -13.61 -1.81 23.00
N SER A 415 -13.14 -1.66 24.25
CA SER A 415 -12.84 -0.36 24.85
C SER A 415 -11.34 -0.21 25.06
N TYR A 416 -10.76 0.90 24.58
CA TYR A 416 -9.34 1.23 24.75
C TYR A 416 -9.10 2.74 24.68
N THR A 417 -7.89 3.19 25.05
CA THR A 417 -7.48 4.60 24.90
C THR A 417 -6.49 4.72 23.74
N PRO A 418 -6.85 5.37 22.62
CA PRO A 418 -5.94 5.52 21.48
C PRO A 418 -4.78 6.48 21.80
N VAL A 419 -3.63 6.18 21.22
CA VAL A 419 -2.43 7.02 21.27
C VAL A 419 -2.08 7.39 19.83
N ALA A 420 -2.00 8.69 19.53
CA ALA A 420 -1.64 9.17 18.20
C ALA A 420 -0.24 8.66 17.79
N GLY A 421 -0.06 8.33 16.52
CA GLY A 421 1.16 7.69 16.01
C GLY A 421 1.15 6.16 16.07
N GLN A 422 0.16 5.55 16.73
CA GLN A 422 0.07 4.09 16.84
C GLN A 422 -0.78 3.44 15.75
N ILE A 423 -0.39 2.21 15.40
CA ILE A 423 -1.15 1.31 14.54
C ILE A 423 -1.60 0.13 15.39
N TYR A 424 -2.91 -0.04 15.52
CA TYR A 424 -3.54 -1.14 16.24
C TYR A 424 -4.07 -2.19 15.27
N THR A 425 -3.88 -3.46 15.60
CA THR A 425 -4.28 -4.59 14.76
C THR A 425 -4.94 -5.69 15.58
N GLY A 426 -5.70 -6.57 14.92
CA GLY A 426 -6.32 -7.74 15.56
C GLY A 426 -7.53 -7.41 16.41
N VAL A 427 -8.18 -6.26 16.18
CA VAL A 427 -9.41 -5.87 16.88
C VAL A 427 -10.60 -6.56 16.23
N ASN A 428 -10.91 -7.77 16.68
CA ASN A 428 -11.82 -8.66 15.96
C ASN A 428 -13.17 -8.81 16.66
N PHE A 429 -14.22 -9.09 15.87
CA PHE A 429 -15.58 -9.32 16.36
C PHE A 429 -16.21 -10.54 15.70
N GLY A 430 -16.59 -11.51 16.53
CA GLY A 430 -17.35 -12.69 16.12
C GLY A 430 -18.85 -12.41 16.21
N LEU A 431 -19.56 -12.66 15.11
CA LEU A 431 -21.02 -12.61 15.04
C LEU A 431 -21.55 -13.96 14.55
N VAL A 432 -22.75 -14.34 14.97
CA VAL A 432 -23.43 -15.56 14.47
C VAL A 432 -24.82 -15.26 13.94
N PRO A 433 -25.26 -15.97 12.89
CA PRO A 433 -26.65 -15.93 12.44
C PRO A 433 -27.63 -16.33 13.56
N PRO A 434 -28.90 -15.91 13.48
CA PRO A 434 -29.91 -16.35 14.43
C PRO A 434 -30.21 -17.84 14.25
N ASN A 435 -30.62 -18.49 15.34
CA ASN A 435 -31.32 -19.78 15.25
C ASN A 435 -32.73 -19.58 14.67
N THR A 436 -33.28 -20.59 14.01
CA THR A 436 -34.66 -20.57 13.50
C THR A 436 -35.46 -21.78 14.00
N LEU A 437 -36.78 -21.60 14.16
CA LEU A 437 -37.74 -22.67 14.45
C LEU A 437 -39.05 -22.37 13.71
N ALA A 438 -39.46 -23.27 12.82
CA ALA A 438 -40.63 -23.08 11.95
C ALA A 438 -41.12 -24.45 11.40
N PRO A 439 -42.29 -24.52 10.76
CA PRO A 439 -43.35 -23.51 10.69
C PRO A 439 -44.29 -23.56 11.91
N ASN A 440 -45.15 -22.55 12.05
CA ASN A 440 -46.34 -22.70 12.91
C ASN A 440 -47.34 -23.67 12.25
N GLY A 441 -48.06 -24.44 13.05
CA GLY A 441 -49.04 -25.42 12.60
C GLY A 441 -50.49 -25.09 13.00
N ALA A 442 -51.44 -25.61 12.22
CA ALA A 442 -52.85 -25.65 12.63
C ALA A 442 -53.56 -26.86 12.02
N GLN A 443 -54.24 -27.66 12.83
CA GLN A 443 -55.00 -28.83 12.36
C GLN A 443 -56.31 -28.98 13.16
N THR A 444 -57.22 -29.80 12.62
CA THR A 444 -58.43 -30.22 13.33
C THR A 444 -58.39 -31.71 13.62
N ALA A 445 -58.98 -32.14 14.74
CA ALA A 445 -59.09 -33.56 15.07
C ALA A 445 -60.37 -33.89 15.82
N SER A 446 -60.79 -35.15 15.68
CA SER A 446 -61.89 -35.71 16.45
C SER A 446 -61.47 -36.00 17.89
N PRO A 447 -62.41 -35.95 18.87
CA PRO A 447 -62.13 -36.40 20.23
C PRO A 447 -61.58 -37.82 20.27
N GLY A 448 -60.55 -38.05 21.08
CA GLY A 448 -59.93 -39.37 21.26
C GLY A 448 -58.88 -39.75 20.21
N THR A 449 -58.54 -38.84 19.30
CA THR A 449 -57.52 -39.04 18.25
C THR A 449 -56.23 -38.28 18.54
N SER A 450 -55.27 -38.35 17.63
CA SER A 450 -54.03 -37.55 17.70
C SER A 450 -53.70 -36.92 16.36
N VAL A 451 -53.06 -35.76 16.40
CA VAL A 451 -52.48 -35.06 15.24
C VAL A 451 -50.99 -34.87 15.43
N VAL A 452 -50.27 -34.65 14.33
CA VAL A 452 -48.81 -34.42 14.33
C VAL A 452 -48.49 -33.12 13.61
N TYR A 453 -47.54 -32.37 14.15
CA TYR A 453 -46.99 -31.14 13.57
C TYR A 453 -45.49 -31.29 13.36
N ALA A 454 -45.04 -31.14 12.12
CA ALA A 454 -43.63 -31.19 11.76
C ALA A 454 -43.00 -29.79 11.84
N HIS A 455 -41.83 -29.71 12.46
CA HIS A 455 -41.04 -28.50 12.64
C HIS A 455 -39.59 -28.74 12.23
N ASN A 456 -38.88 -27.67 11.88
CA ASN A 456 -37.44 -27.66 11.66
C ASN A 456 -36.79 -26.60 12.56
N PHE A 457 -35.86 -27.03 13.40
CA PHE A 457 -34.95 -26.14 14.11
C PHE A 457 -33.62 -26.08 13.35
N GLN A 458 -33.15 -24.88 12.99
CA GLN A 458 -31.82 -24.70 12.39
C GLN A 458 -30.91 -23.88 13.31
N ALA A 459 -29.75 -24.43 13.62
CA ALA A 459 -28.74 -23.78 14.45
C ALA A 459 -27.92 -22.76 13.65
N GLY A 460 -27.80 -21.53 14.15
CA GLY A 460 -26.93 -20.51 13.58
C GLY A 460 -25.45 -20.71 13.91
N SER A 461 -25.15 -21.36 15.03
CA SER A 461 -23.79 -21.68 15.51
C SER A 461 -23.78 -22.98 16.29
N GLY A 462 -22.59 -23.47 16.67
CA GLY A 462 -22.44 -24.59 17.60
C GLY A 462 -22.97 -24.27 19.01
N GLY A 463 -23.66 -25.24 19.62
CA GLY A 463 -24.22 -25.08 20.95
C GLY A 463 -25.08 -26.26 21.41
N GLN A 464 -25.87 -26.04 22.46
CA GLN A 464 -26.86 -26.99 22.97
C GLN A 464 -28.26 -26.40 22.92
N VAL A 465 -29.23 -27.16 22.41
CA VAL A 465 -30.65 -26.80 22.36
C VAL A 465 -31.48 -27.69 23.27
N SER A 466 -32.31 -27.08 24.10
CA SER A 466 -33.32 -27.76 24.93
C SER A 466 -34.70 -27.41 24.40
N PHE A 467 -35.49 -28.43 24.08
CA PHE A 467 -36.86 -28.23 23.64
C PHE A 467 -37.84 -28.38 24.80
N SER A 468 -38.87 -27.53 24.83
CA SER A 468 -39.97 -27.65 25.77
C SER A 468 -41.31 -27.38 25.10
N LEU A 469 -42.38 -27.97 25.64
CA LEU A 469 -43.75 -27.80 25.17
C LEU A 469 -44.57 -27.11 26.25
N GLY A 470 -45.10 -25.93 25.94
CA GLY A 470 -46.21 -25.33 26.68
C GLY A 470 -47.54 -25.63 25.99
N ASN A 471 -48.64 -25.73 26.72
CA ASN A 471 -49.97 -25.81 26.13
C ASN A 471 -50.96 -24.84 26.78
N ALA A 472 -51.94 -24.39 26.00
CA ALA A 472 -53.03 -23.53 26.44
C ALA A 472 -54.35 -24.03 25.82
N ALA A 473 -55.04 -24.90 26.57
CA ALA A 473 -56.31 -25.48 26.15
C ALA A 473 -57.52 -24.62 26.54
N SER A 474 -58.50 -24.55 25.67
CA SER A 474 -59.80 -23.88 25.87
C SER A 474 -60.94 -24.75 25.34
N PRO A 475 -61.82 -25.31 26.19
CA PRO A 475 -61.73 -25.29 27.66
C PRO A 475 -60.54 -26.11 28.17
N ALA A 476 -60.02 -25.76 29.34
CA ALA A 476 -58.85 -26.42 29.95
C ALA A 476 -59.11 -27.87 30.42
N SER A 477 -60.38 -28.26 30.55
CA SER A 477 -60.81 -29.62 30.86
C SER A 477 -61.65 -30.17 29.70
N PRO A 478 -61.44 -31.42 29.27
CA PRO A 478 -60.48 -32.40 29.78
C PRO A 478 -59.00 -32.08 29.47
N ALA A 479 -58.06 -32.65 30.24
CA ALA A 479 -56.63 -32.38 30.10
C ALA A 479 -56.06 -32.93 28.79
N TRP A 480 -55.34 -32.08 28.05
CA TRP A 480 -54.64 -32.42 26.82
C TRP A 480 -53.21 -32.88 27.12
N SER A 481 -52.64 -33.73 26.25
CA SER A 481 -51.25 -34.18 26.38
C SER A 481 -50.52 -34.15 25.03
N GLN A 482 -49.20 -33.95 25.09
CA GLN A 482 -48.35 -33.84 23.91
C GLN A 482 -46.98 -34.46 24.15
N VAL A 483 -46.36 -34.98 23.09
CA VAL A 483 -45.02 -35.57 23.13
C VAL A 483 -44.22 -35.04 21.93
N LEU A 484 -42.96 -34.69 22.16
CA LEU A 484 -42.04 -34.23 21.13
C LEU A 484 -41.10 -35.37 20.71
N TYR A 485 -40.97 -35.59 19.40
CA TYR A 485 -40.07 -36.58 18.80
C TYR A 485 -39.04 -35.90 17.91
N LEU A 486 -37.86 -36.52 17.79
CA LEU A 486 -36.88 -36.20 16.76
C LEU A 486 -37.20 -37.01 15.51
N ASP A 487 -37.54 -36.33 14.43
CA ASP A 487 -37.77 -36.93 13.12
C ASP A 487 -36.43 -37.08 12.41
N SER A 488 -35.89 -38.30 12.40
CA SER A 488 -34.52 -38.53 11.95
C SER A 488 -34.36 -38.52 10.44
N ASN A 489 -35.46 -38.70 9.69
CA ASN A 489 -35.45 -38.74 8.24
C ASN A 489 -36.23 -37.56 7.61
N CYS A 490 -36.75 -36.65 8.43
CA CYS A 490 -37.49 -35.45 8.04
C CYS A 490 -38.74 -35.75 7.19
N ASN A 491 -39.37 -36.92 7.37
CA ASN A 491 -40.53 -37.33 6.57
C ASN A 491 -41.87 -36.83 7.16
N GLY A 492 -41.88 -36.24 8.36
CA GLY A 492 -43.06 -35.76 9.05
C GLY A 492 -43.96 -36.86 9.64
N VAL A 493 -43.45 -38.09 9.74
CA VAL A 493 -44.12 -39.27 10.27
C VAL A 493 -43.28 -39.85 11.41
N ILE A 494 -43.94 -40.24 12.51
CA ILE A 494 -43.22 -40.85 13.64
C ILE A 494 -42.93 -42.31 13.31
N ASP A 495 -41.66 -42.65 13.13
CA ASP A 495 -41.18 -43.99 12.84
C ASP A 495 -40.87 -44.80 14.12
N VAL A 496 -40.85 -46.13 14.01
CA VAL A 496 -40.71 -47.03 15.18
C VAL A 496 -39.39 -46.86 15.94
N SER A 497 -38.34 -46.33 15.29
CA SER A 497 -37.04 -46.05 15.89
C SER A 497 -36.94 -44.69 16.55
N GLU A 498 -37.95 -43.84 16.42
CA GLU A 498 -37.92 -42.46 16.89
C GLU A 498 -38.38 -42.36 18.33
N VAL A 499 -37.53 -41.77 19.17
CA VAL A 499 -37.76 -41.62 20.60
C VAL A 499 -38.14 -40.19 20.94
N ALA A 500 -38.89 -40.05 22.03
CA ALA A 500 -39.25 -38.74 22.54
C ALA A 500 -38.00 -37.98 23.03
N ILE A 501 -37.92 -36.69 22.69
CA ILE A 501 -36.84 -35.82 23.14
C ILE A 501 -37.03 -35.55 24.63
N SER A 502 -36.03 -35.89 25.44
CA SER A 502 -36.05 -35.74 26.91
C SER A 502 -34.80 -35.08 27.49
N ALA A 503 -33.82 -34.76 26.64
CA ALA A 503 -32.55 -34.16 27.05
C ALA A 503 -32.10 -33.09 26.02
N PRO A 504 -31.22 -32.16 26.42
CA PRO A 504 -30.61 -31.22 25.49
C PRO A 504 -29.85 -31.93 24.37
N LEU A 505 -29.89 -31.35 23.16
CA LEU A 505 -29.19 -31.86 21.98
C LEU A 505 -28.03 -30.92 21.61
N SER A 506 -26.85 -31.48 21.41
CA SER A 506 -25.71 -30.75 20.85
C SER A 506 -25.87 -30.61 19.34
N VAL A 507 -25.61 -29.41 18.83
CA VAL A 507 -25.70 -29.11 17.40
C VAL A 507 -24.50 -28.32 16.92
N SER A 508 -24.18 -28.47 15.63
CA SER A 508 -23.19 -27.65 14.91
C SER A 508 -23.86 -26.56 14.07
N ALA A 509 -23.09 -25.58 13.61
CA ALA A 509 -23.60 -24.51 12.75
C ALA A 509 -24.26 -25.04 11.48
N GLY A 510 -25.44 -24.51 11.16
CA GLY A 510 -26.26 -24.89 10.02
C GLY A 510 -27.02 -26.21 10.18
N GLN A 511 -26.79 -26.96 11.26
CA GLN A 511 -27.46 -28.24 11.50
C GLN A 511 -28.97 -28.02 11.64
N SER A 512 -29.73 -28.84 10.91
CA SER A 512 -31.19 -28.90 10.98
C SER A 512 -31.62 -30.09 11.83
N LEU A 513 -32.57 -29.86 12.74
CA LEU A 513 -33.24 -30.90 13.51
C LEU A 513 -34.72 -30.88 13.11
N CYS A 514 -35.17 -31.95 12.45
CA CYS A 514 -36.58 -32.15 12.16
C CYS A 514 -37.27 -32.72 13.40
N LEU A 515 -38.42 -32.14 13.75
CA LEU A 515 -39.12 -32.41 15.00
C LEU A 515 -40.58 -32.71 14.71
N ILE A 516 -41.19 -33.59 15.50
CA ILE A 516 -42.62 -33.86 15.44
C ILE A 516 -43.25 -33.65 16.81
N VAL A 517 -44.21 -32.72 16.89
CA VAL A 517 -45.10 -32.58 18.04
C VAL A 517 -46.32 -33.46 17.81
N LYS A 518 -46.47 -34.52 18.60
CA LYS A 518 -47.69 -35.35 18.62
C LYS A 518 -48.64 -34.83 19.68
N GLN A 519 -49.78 -34.31 19.26
CA GLN A 519 -50.85 -33.83 20.14
C GLN A 519 -51.95 -34.88 20.26
N PHE A 520 -52.32 -35.24 21.49
CA PHE A 520 -53.47 -36.08 21.77
C PHE A 520 -54.69 -35.22 22.08
N VAL A 521 -55.81 -35.50 21.41
CA VAL A 521 -57.10 -34.86 21.65
C VAL A 521 -57.88 -35.74 22.64
N PRO A 522 -58.26 -35.24 23.83
CA PRO A 522 -59.00 -36.03 24.80
C PRO A 522 -60.34 -36.53 24.25
N ALA A 523 -60.76 -37.74 24.64
CA ALA A 523 -62.02 -38.33 24.18
C ALA A 523 -63.27 -37.51 24.56
N GLY A 524 -63.20 -36.73 25.64
CA GLY A 524 -64.29 -35.85 26.10
C GLY A 524 -64.18 -34.40 25.65
N ALA A 525 -63.25 -34.06 24.75
CA ALA A 525 -63.07 -32.68 24.33
C ALA A 525 -64.30 -32.20 23.52
N PRO A 526 -64.90 -31.04 23.84
CA PRO A 526 -66.08 -30.55 23.14
C PRO A 526 -65.73 -30.05 21.75
N VAL A 527 -66.67 -30.18 20.80
CA VAL A 527 -66.54 -29.56 19.47
C VAL A 527 -66.33 -28.05 19.62
N GLY A 528 -65.37 -27.50 18.87
CA GLY A 528 -64.95 -26.11 18.98
C GLY A 528 -63.91 -25.85 20.08
N GLY A 529 -63.62 -26.84 20.94
CA GLY A 529 -62.49 -26.77 21.87
C GLY A 529 -61.17 -26.65 21.11
N GLN A 530 -60.18 -25.98 21.70
CA GLN A 530 -58.87 -25.75 21.09
C GLN A 530 -57.75 -26.03 22.08
N ASN A 531 -56.59 -26.42 21.55
CA ASN A 531 -55.34 -26.42 22.29
C ASN A 531 -54.26 -25.77 21.46
N ILE A 532 -53.61 -24.74 22.04
CA ILE A 532 -52.44 -24.10 21.45
C ILE A 532 -51.20 -24.67 22.11
N VAL A 533 -50.37 -25.38 21.36
CA VAL A 533 -49.06 -25.87 21.82
C VAL A 533 -47.99 -24.87 21.40
N THR A 534 -47.13 -24.47 22.32
CA THR A 534 -45.93 -23.66 22.01
C THR A 534 -44.70 -24.54 22.18
N LEU A 535 -44.05 -24.86 21.06
CA LEU A 535 -42.72 -25.48 21.05
C LEU A 535 -41.67 -24.37 21.23
N SER A 536 -40.89 -24.47 22.31
CA SER A 536 -39.78 -23.55 22.58
C SER A 536 -38.44 -24.27 22.40
N ALA A 537 -37.48 -23.61 21.76
CA ALA A 537 -36.11 -24.07 21.57
C ALA A 537 -35.16 -23.12 22.31
N ALA A 538 -34.85 -23.47 23.56
CA ALA A 538 -33.90 -22.72 24.37
C ALA A 538 -32.47 -23.15 24.02
N PHE A 539 -31.71 -22.23 23.42
CA PHE A 539 -30.37 -22.48 22.91
C PHE A 539 -29.31 -21.81 23.77
N SER A 540 -28.27 -22.56 24.13
CA SER A 540 -27.06 -22.08 24.81
C SER A 540 -25.86 -22.19 23.87
N TYR A 541 -25.16 -21.07 23.65
CA TYR A 541 -24.00 -21.02 22.76
C TYR A 541 -22.75 -21.53 23.49
N THR A 542 -22.11 -22.57 22.98
CA THR A 542 -20.87 -23.11 23.59
C THR A 542 -19.72 -22.14 23.40
N ASN A 543 -18.80 -22.05 24.36
CA ASN A 543 -17.62 -21.16 24.35
C ASN A 543 -17.92 -19.65 24.23
N ALA A 544 -19.16 -19.20 24.44
CA ALA A 544 -19.49 -17.78 24.53
C ALA A 544 -19.39 -17.32 26.00
N PRO A 545 -18.26 -16.76 26.47
CA PRO A 545 -18.08 -16.40 27.88
C PRO A 545 -18.96 -15.20 28.28
N ALA A 546 -18.95 -14.94 29.60
CA ALA A 546 -19.87 -14.07 30.32
C ALA A 546 -20.11 -12.67 29.67
N PRO A 547 -21.38 -12.19 29.68
CA PRO A 547 -22.57 -12.92 30.11
C PRO A 547 -22.88 -14.07 29.16
N ALA A 548 -23.31 -15.21 29.71
CA ALA A 548 -23.62 -16.40 28.94
C ALA A 548 -24.65 -16.04 27.86
N LEU A 549 -24.38 -16.43 26.62
CA LEU A 549 -25.25 -16.13 25.51
C LEU A 549 -26.29 -17.25 25.36
N ALA A 550 -27.55 -16.85 25.28
CA ALA A 550 -28.65 -17.75 24.99
C ALA A 550 -29.65 -17.10 24.03
N SER A 551 -30.44 -17.92 23.35
CA SER A 551 -31.57 -17.46 22.54
C SER A 551 -32.74 -18.43 22.69
N ASN A 552 -33.95 -17.96 22.43
CA ASN A 552 -35.14 -18.80 22.45
C ASN A 552 -35.92 -18.59 21.16
N GLN A 553 -36.22 -19.67 20.45
CA GLN A 553 -37.10 -19.65 19.28
C GLN A 553 -38.40 -20.37 19.62
N THR A 554 -39.52 -19.91 19.07
CA THR A 554 -40.82 -20.52 19.35
C THR A 554 -41.61 -20.78 18.07
N ALA A 555 -42.24 -21.94 17.99
CA ALA A 555 -43.29 -22.25 17.03
C ALA A 555 -44.58 -22.61 17.77
N THR A 556 -45.71 -22.31 17.17
CA THR A 556 -47.04 -22.50 17.76
C THR A 556 -47.90 -23.39 16.88
N ASP A 557 -48.55 -24.36 17.49
CA ASP A 557 -49.47 -25.30 16.85
C ASP A 557 -50.86 -25.18 17.44
N ILE A 558 -51.87 -25.00 16.60
CA ILE A 558 -53.27 -24.88 17.03
C ILE A 558 -54.05 -26.14 16.62
N THR A 559 -54.50 -26.91 17.61
CA THR A 559 -55.41 -28.05 17.38
C THR A 559 -56.82 -27.67 17.76
N SER A 560 -57.77 -27.75 16.82
CA SER A 560 -59.19 -27.51 17.09
C SER A 560 -60.00 -28.81 17.02
N VAL A 561 -60.95 -29.00 17.94
CA VAL A 561 -61.80 -30.18 17.99
C VAL A 561 -62.96 -30.02 17.00
N SER A 562 -63.10 -30.98 16.08
CA SER A 562 -64.20 -31.03 15.10
C SER A 562 -64.96 -32.36 15.16
N GLN A 563 -66.17 -32.38 14.61
CA GLN A 563 -66.91 -33.62 14.27
C GLN A 563 -66.17 -34.39 13.13
N PRO A 564 -66.61 -35.59 12.68
CA PRO A 564 -65.79 -36.55 11.87
C PRO A 564 -65.37 -36.11 10.44
N GLY A 565 -65.09 -34.83 10.21
CA GLY A 565 -64.24 -34.29 9.18
C GLY A 565 -62.94 -33.79 9.81
N GLY A 566 -61.90 -34.63 9.84
CA GLY A 566 -60.56 -34.21 10.23
C GLY A 566 -59.90 -33.51 9.05
N LEU A 567 -59.64 -32.21 9.15
CA LEU A 567 -58.88 -31.44 8.18
C LEU A 567 -57.44 -31.30 8.65
N THR A 568 -56.50 -31.78 7.84
CA THR A 568 -55.06 -31.58 8.05
C THR A 568 -54.56 -30.50 7.09
N LEU A 569 -53.73 -29.58 7.57
CA LEU A 569 -53.10 -28.52 6.77
C LEU A 569 -51.59 -28.75 6.75
N GLY A 570 -51.01 -28.83 5.55
CA GLY A 570 -49.56 -28.82 5.33
C GLY A 570 -49.12 -27.51 4.67
N LYS A 571 -47.94 -27.01 5.03
CA LYS A 571 -47.34 -25.79 4.45
C LYS A 571 -45.92 -26.10 3.99
N LEU A 572 -45.62 -25.80 2.73
CA LEU A 572 -44.28 -25.90 2.16
C LEU A 572 -43.88 -24.56 1.53
N VAL A 573 -42.59 -24.31 1.44
CA VAL A 573 -42.00 -23.14 0.79
C VAL A 573 -40.99 -23.56 -0.26
N SER A 574 -40.96 -22.86 -1.40
CA SER A 574 -39.90 -22.97 -2.41
C SER A 574 -39.32 -21.60 -2.72
N ASN A 575 -38.00 -21.54 -2.92
CA ASN A 575 -37.35 -20.34 -3.45
C ASN A 575 -37.46 -20.37 -4.98
N VAL A 576 -38.41 -19.60 -5.53
CA VAL A 576 -38.68 -19.61 -6.98
C VAL A 576 -37.62 -18.86 -7.77
N THR A 577 -36.93 -17.89 -7.16
CA THR A 577 -35.80 -17.20 -7.79
C THR A 577 -34.62 -18.15 -8.01
N GLN A 578 -34.36 -19.04 -7.06
CA GLN A 578 -33.25 -20.01 -7.13
C GLN A 578 -33.66 -21.36 -7.73
N GLY A 579 -34.94 -21.58 -8.05
CA GLY A 579 -35.45 -22.82 -8.64
C GLY A 579 -35.45 -24.03 -7.68
N GLY A 580 -35.51 -23.80 -6.37
CA GLY A 580 -35.47 -24.86 -5.36
C GLY A 580 -36.78 -25.68 -5.26
N ALA A 581 -36.67 -26.94 -4.83
CA ALA A 581 -37.83 -27.77 -4.51
C ALA A 581 -38.61 -27.23 -3.30
N ALA A 582 -39.90 -27.56 -3.22
CA ALA A 582 -40.72 -27.21 -2.06
C ALA A 582 -40.31 -28.03 -0.84
N ALA A 583 -40.04 -27.37 0.28
CA ALA A 583 -39.60 -27.97 1.54
C ALA A 583 -40.23 -27.24 2.75
N LEU A 584 -40.04 -27.76 3.97
CA LEU A 584 -40.51 -27.10 5.21
C LEU A 584 -39.75 -25.79 5.49
N SER A 585 -38.54 -25.66 4.95
CA SER A 585 -37.70 -24.47 5.01
C SER A 585 -36.77 -24.42 3.80
N VAL A 586 -36.42 -23.21 3.34
CA VAL A 586 -35.49 -22.98 2.22
C VAL A 586 -34.55 -21.84 2.56
N ASN A 587 -33.35 -21.85 1.98
CA ASN A 587 -32.43 -20.72 2.05
C ASN A 587 -32.87 -19.64 1.04
N ALA A 588 -32.77 -18.38 1.45
CA ALA A 588 -33.12 -17.22 0.63
C ALA A 588 -32.20 -16.04 0.95
N LYS A 589 -31.97 -15.19 -0.05
CA LYS A 589 -31.25 -13.92 0.07
C LYS A 589 -32.21 -12.74 -0.05
N ALA A 590 -31.79 -11.55 0.38
CA ALA A 590 -32.48 -10.31 0.04
C ALA A 590 -32.87 -10.28 -1.44
N ALA A 591 -34.10 -9.84 -1.71
CA ALA A 591 -34.76 -9.79 -3.01
C ALA A 591 -35.15 -11.13 -3.66
N ASP A 592 -34.83 -12.29 -3.07
CA ASP A 592 -35.39 -13.56 -3.53
C ASP A 592 -36.91 -13.58 -3.37
N THR A 593 -37.60 -14.29 -4.26
CA THR A 593 -39.04 -14.52 -4.20
C THR A 593 -39.31 -15.93 -3.71
N LEU A 594 -40.14 -16.04 -2.69
CA LEU A 594 -40.56 -17.31 -2.08
C LEU A 594 -42.02 -17.59 -2.43
N GLN A 595 -42.31 -18.83 -2.81
CA GLN A 595 -43.68 -19.33 -2.97
C GLN A 595 -44.01 -20.26 -1.83
N TYR A 596 -45.05 -19.91 -1.08
CA TYR A 596 -45.66 -20.79 -0.08
C TYR A 596 -46.82 -21.54 -0.71
N THR A 597 -46.93 -22.82 -0.34
CA THR A 597 -47.97 -23.74 -0.80
C THR A 597 -48.64 -24.36 0.42
N LEU A 598 -49.95 -24.16 0.55
CA LEU A 598 -50.76 -24.75 1.60
C LEU A 598 -51.65 -25.83 1.00
N THR A 599 -51.64 -27.02 1.61
CA THR A 599 -52.46 -28.16 1.20
C THR A 599 -53.36 -28.57 2.35
N ALA A 600 -54.68 -28.50 2.17
CA ALA A 600 -55.65 -28.99 3.14
C ALA A 600 -56.22 -30.34 2.67
N VAL A 601 -56.25 -31.34 3.53
CA VAL A 601 -56.75 -32.69 3.23
C VAL A 601 -57.88 -33.05 4.17
N ASN A 602 -59.02 -33.50 3.64
CA ASN A 602 -60.06 -34.10 4.46
C ASN A 602 -59.72 -35.57 4.76
N ASN A 603 -59.15 -35.81 5.92
CA ASN A 603 -58.83 -37.13 6.46
C ASN A 603 -59.99 -37.74 7.26
N GLY A 604 -61.13 -37.05 7.36
CA GLY A 604 -62.33 -37.56 8.00
C GLY A 604 -63.11 -38.54 7.12
N SER A 605 -64.12 -39.18 7.72
CA SER A 605 -65.03 -40.09 7.03
C SER A 605 -66.26 -39.40 6.43
N GLN A 606 -66.45 -38.11 6.75
CA GLN A 606 -67.56 -37.29 6.24
C GLN A 606 -67.06 -36.16 5.36
N SER A 607 -67.95 -35.64 4.51
CA SER A 607 -67.65 -34.48 3.68
C SER A 607 -67.62 -33.19 4.50
N ILE A 608 -66.71 -32.26 4.19
CA ILE A 608 -66.56 -30.98 4.90
C ILE A 608 -67.04 -29.84 4.00
N SER A 609 -67.93 -28.98 4.51
CA SER A 609 -68.37 -27.77 3.81
C SER A 609 -67.82 -26.51 4.49
N ALA A 610 -67.89 -25.37 3.80
CA ALA A 610 -67.41 -24.07 4.28
C ALA A 610 -65.92 -24.06 4.72
N VAL A 611 -65.07 -24.72 3.93
CA VAL A 611 -63.63 -24.75 4.22
C VAL A 611 -63.03 -23.36 4.02
N VAL A 612 -62.22 -22.95 4.99
CA VAL A 612 -61.45 -21.70 4.96
C VAL A 612 -60.01 -22.03 5.31
N ILE A 613 -59.07 -21.52 4.52
CA ILE A 613 -57.64 -21.57 4.81
C ILE A 613 -57.20 -20.16 5.15
N SER A 614 -56.50 -19.97 6.27
CA SER A 614 -55.94 -18.68 6.67
C SER A 614 -54.44 -18.82 6.90
N ASP A 615 -53.70 -17.76 6.60
CA ASP A 615 -52.25 -17.66 6.83
C ASP A 615 -51.85 -16.20 7.03
N ALA A 616 -50.57 -15.91 7.22
CA ALA A 616 -50.01 -14.57 7.21
C ALA A 616 -48.64 -14.55 6.52
N THR A 617 -48.28 -13.39 5.97
CA THR A 617 -46.92 -13.20 5.42
C THR A 617 -45.88 -13.30 6.54
N PRO A 618 -44.76 -14.02 6.32
CA PRO A 618 -43.66 -14.07 7.27
C PRO A 618 -43.05 -12.68 7.53
N ALA A 619 -42.42 -12.49 8.70
CA ALA A 619 -41.63 -11.30 8.98
C ALA A 619 -40.48 -11.14 7.96
N TYR A 620 -40.06 -9.89 7.72
CA TYR A 620 -39.01 -9.51 6.76
C TYR A 620 -39.29 -9.96 5.31
N THR A 621 -40.57 -10.15 5.00
CA THR A 621 -41.01 -10.41 3.64
C THR A 621 -42.10 -9.45 3.24
N THR A 622 -42.22 -9.23 1.94
CA THR A 622 -43.17 -8.31 1.35
C THR A 622 -44.15 -9.08 0.46
N TYR A 623 -45.46 -8.89 0.67
CA TYR A 623 -46.51 -9.58 -0.10
C TYR A 623 -46.46 -9.22 -1.59
N LEU A 624 -46.53 -10.24 -2.46
CA LEU A 624 -46.65 -10.08 -3.90
C LEU A 624 -48.04 -10.49 -4.41
N SER A 625 -48.45 -11.73 -4.16
CA SER A 625 -49.74 -12.25 -4.65
C SER A 625 -50.20 -13.51 -3.92
N ALA A 626 -51.48 -13.85 -4.06
CA ALA A 626 -52.10 -15.07 -3.55
C ALA A 626 -53.04 -15.64 -4.61
N ALA A 627 -53.17 -16.96 -4.66
CA ALA A 627 -53.99 -17.64 -5.66
C ALA A 627 -54.61 -18.93 -5.12
N CYS A 628 -55.80 -19.24 -5.65
CA CYS A 628 -56.35 -20.60 -5.62
C CYS A 628 -55.60 -21.43 -6.65
N SER A 629 -55.00 -22.55 -6.25
CA SER A 629 -54.09 -23.30 -7.14
C SER A 629 -54.68 -24.63 -7.59
N GLY A 630 -54.61 -24.90 -8.90
CA GLY A 630 -55.04 -26.15 -9.52
C GLY A 630 -56.57 -26.30 -9.69
N PRO A 631 -57.02 -27.40 -10.34
CA PRO A 631 -58.44 -27.73 -10.43
C PRO A 631 -59.00 -28.11 -9.05
N LEU A 632 -60.20 -27.63 -8.74
CA LEU A 632 -60.89 -28.01 -7.51
C LEU A 632 -61.29 -29.50 -7.56
N PRO A 633 -61.20 -30.23 -6.44
CA PRO A 633 -61.67 -31.61 -6.37
C PRO A 633 -63.19 -31.69 -6.57
N ALA A 634 -63.68 -32.86 -6.95
CA ALA A 634 -65.11 -33.11 -7.14
C ALA A 634 -65.92 -32.72 -5.87
N GLY A 635 -67.02 -31.99 -6.06
CA GLY A 635 -67.84 -31.46 -4.98
C GLY A 635 -67.49 -30.04 -4.53
N MET A 636 -66.31 -29.52 -4.88
CA MET A 636 -65.93 -28.13 -4.70
C MET A 636 -66.26 -27.30 -5.95
N THR A 637 -66.82 -26.11 -5.75
CA THR A 637 -67.43 -25.31 -6.81
C THR A 637 -66.75 -23.97 -7.04
N ALA A 638 -66.18 -23.37 -6.00
CA ALA A 638 -65.38 -22.16 -6.12
C ALA A 638 -64.31 -22.06 -5.03
N CYS A 639 -63.27 -21.29 -5.32
CA CYS A 639 -62.27 -20.81 -4.39
C CYS A 639 -62.02 -19.34 -4.67
N SER A 640 -61.94 -18.53 -3.62
CA SER A 640 -61.62 -17.10 -3.70
C SER A 640 -60.63 -16.70 -2.63
N VAL A 641 -59.68 -15.81 -2.95
CA VAL A 641 -58.87 -15.10 -1.96
C VAL A 641 -59.77 -14.04 -1.31
N SER A 642 -60.19 -14.28 -0.07
CA SER A 642 -61.15 -13.44 0.64
C SER A 642 -60.48 -12.33 1.47
N THR A 643 -59.24 -12.52 1.88
CA THR A 643 -58.42 -11.49 2.55
C THR A 643 -56.99 -11.56 2.02
N GLN A 644 -56.37 -10.42 1.73
CA GLN A 644 -54.94 -10.32 1.40
C GLN A 644 -54.37 -8.93 1.73
N PRO A 645 -53.05 -8.82 1.99
CA PRO A 645 -52.40 -7.52 2.15
C PRO A 645 -52.39 -6.73 0.85
N ALA A 646 -52.14 -5.42 0.94
CA ALA A 646 -51.77 -4.63 -0.24
C ALA A 646 -50.45 -5.16 -0.82
N ALA A 647 -50.28 -5.03 -2.13
CA ALA A 647 -48.97 -5.28 -2.75
C ALA A 647 -47.93 -4.42 -2.04
N SER A 648 -46.80 -5.03 -1.71
CA SER A 648 -45.73 -4.40 -0.94
C SER A 648 -45.96 -4.24 0.58
N ALA A 649 -46.94 -4.92 1.17
CA ALA A 649 -47.21 -4.92 2.62
C ALA A 649 -47.07 -6.30 3.27
N GLN A 650 -47.17 -6.37 4.60
CA GLN A 650 -47.34 -7.61 5.37
C GLN A 650 -48.77 -7.69 5.91
N GLY A 651 -49.27 -8.90 6.14
CA GLY A 651 -50.57 -9.10 6.78
C GLY A 651 -51.17 -10.49 6.60
N GLY A 652 -52.43 -10.61 7.03
CA GLY A 652 -53.21 -11.84 6.96
C GLY A 652 -53.69 -12.17 5.54
N LEU A 653 -53.78 -13.46 5.26
CA LEU A 653 -54.25 -14.07 4.03
C LEU A 653 -55.39 -15.03 4.35
N GLN A 654 -56.41 -15.06 3.51
CA GLN A 654 -57.53 -15.99 3.66
C GLN A 654 -58.06 -16.44 2.30
N TRP A 655 -58.34 -17.74 2.19
CA TRP A 655 -59.02 -18.36 1.06
C TRP A 655 -60.31 -19.02 1.54
N SER A 656 -61.40 -18.74 0.84
CA SER A 656 -62.72 -19.30 1.13
C SER A 656 -63.16 -20.24 0.00
N PHE A 657 -63.72 -21.39 0.38
CA PHE A 657 -64.17 -22.41 -0.56
C PHE A 657 -65.68 -22.65 -0.44
N THR A 658 -66.33 -22.86 -1.59
CA THR A 658 -67.75 -23.25 -1.65
C THR A 658 -67.92 -24.66 -2.18
N GLY A 659 -68.84 -25.41 -1.60
CA GLY A 659 -69.09 -26.81 -1.91
C GLY A 659 -68.72 -27.74 -0.76
N SER A 660 -68.44 -29.00 -1.10
CA SER A 660 -68.22 -30.08 -0.14
C SER A 660 -66.93 -30.85 -0.49
N LEU A 661 -65.98 -30.87 0.43
CA LEU A 661 -64.72 -31.60 0.33
C LEU A 661 -64.97 -33.04 0.76
N THR A 662 -64.99 -33.99 -0.17
CA THR A 662 -65.20 -35.40 0.14
C THR A 662 -64.04 -36.00 0.95
N PRO A 663 -64.25 -37.10 1.69
CA PRO A 663 -63.17 -37.86 2.31
C PRO A 663 -62.01 -38.15 1.34
N GLY A 664 -60.77 -37.95 1.79
CA GLY A 664 -59.53 -38.11 1.03
C GLY A 664 -59.21 -37.00 0.03
N ALA A 665 -60.13 -36.07 -0.25
CA ALA A 665 -59.91 -34.98 -1.20
C ALA A 665 -59.00 -33.88 -0.62
N GLN A 666 -58.29 -33.18 -1.51
CA GLN A 666 -57.31 -32.15 -1.16
C GLN A 666 -57.64 -30.80 -1.81
N LEU A 667 -57.40 -29.72 -1.07
CA LEU A 667 -57.40 -28.34 -1.55
C LEU A 667 -55.98 -27.80 -1.52
N LYS A 668 -55.63 -26.95 -2.49
CA LYS A 668 -54.30 -26.34 -2.56
C LYS A 668 -54.41 -24.85 -2.85
N VAL A 669 -53.68 -24.04 -2.09
CA VAL A 669 -53.54 -22.59 -2.32
C VAL A 669 -52.08 -22.16 -2.25
N THR A 670 -51.75 -21.03 -2.89
CA THR A 670 -50.38 -20.52 -2.90
C THR A 670 -50.34 -19.01 -2.66
N TYR A 671 -49.25 -18.53 -2.09
CA TYR A 671 -48.92 -17.09 -2.07
C TYR A 671 -47.43 -16.85 -2.27
N LEU A 672 -47.10 -15.68 -2.80
CA LEU A 672 -45.73 -15.24 -3.11
C LEU A 672 -45.35 -14.05 -2.23
N VAL A 673 -44.12 -14.08 -1.72
CA VAL A 673 -43.51 -12.96 -1.00
C VAL A 673 -42.10 -12.70 -1.51
N LYS A 674 -41.63 -11.46 -1.37
CA LYS A 674 -40.25 -11.06 -1.63
C LYS A 674 -39.50 -10.90 -0.32
N VAL A 675 -38.27 -11.40 -0.22
CA VAL A 675 -37.41 -11.23 0.96
C VAL A 675 -36.85 -9.81 0.97
N ASP A 676 -37.00 -9.10 2.09
CA ASP A 676 -36.58 -7.70 2.20
C ASP A 676 -35.10 -7.55 2.57
N GLN A 677 -34.56 -8.49 3.36
CA GLN A 677 -33.21 -8.45 3.94
C GLN A 677 -32.56 -9.83 3.95
#